data_AF-A0A2E2C5C4-F1
#
_entry.id   AF-A0A2E2C5C4-F1
#
_cell.length_a   1.000
_cell.length_b   1.000
_cell.length_c   1.000
_cell.angle_alpha   90.00
_cell.angle_beta   90.00
_cell.angle_gamma   90.00
#
_symmetry.space_group_name_H-M   'P 1'
#
loop_
_entity.id
_entity.type
_entity.pdbx_description
1 polymer ?
#
loop_
_entity_poly.entity_id
_entity_poly.type
_entity_poly.pdbx_seq_one_letter_code
_entity_poly.pdbx_strand_id
1 'polypeptide(L)'
;MKTIYKLAACLSLILFPVTSLSAKDLNLQLRYQQETGPDTGRFHQRQRSENWKPGETAIIVCDVWDYHHCLNAVRRLEQFAPRLDQLLKTARAEGVTIIHAPSDCMPAYQDHPARRRAMQVTFNGPVPEGIENWCSKIPAEERAVYPLDQSDGGEDDDPEEHAAWVKKLKDLGRNPALPWQSQSPLISVDSEHDFISDKGDEVWKILECQGIKNVMLVGVHTNMCVLGRPFGLRQLKQNGKNVVLVRDLTDTMYNPERWPYVSHFTGNDLIISHIEKYVCPTVTSDQLLGGQAFVFKEDKRPHLLIVMAEAEYDTSVSLPKFAAENLGKHFRVSLVYADEKDRNLIPGIEKINEADVVLFSVRRRVLPEKEMQAIRKYVKSGKPVVGIRTASHAFSLRGKEPPEGYADWTEFDAYVFGGNYTGHHANDLKSMVTINPAQRKNPILDGIPDKPFPQAYSLYEVSPLAKGTTVLMTAEIPGKPVEPVAWTFQRKDGGKSFYTSLGHPGDFKQPEFVRLLTNGIYWAAGLDPAHVKVSGKVSLNDAPHWSVIEVPGTGRAAKASQSRWYRCVVRIPEAWRAGNSLLLKTGTAAGTKVSAWLNGVPLKQVEAGFQLDCQSVYGNDANLIVLQVTGQANDSDFASAPQLIYGQITLPLAGRWQYRTGEDSAFANMPLPAKFGTVTDIVFQP
;
A
#
# COMPACT_ATOMS: atom_id res chain seq x y z
N MET A 1 20.60 45.55 83.76
CA MET A 1 19.21 45.21 84.16
C MET A 1 18.36 45.15 82.89
N LYS A 2 17.90 43.94 82.53
CA LYS A 2 16.68 43.63 81.75
C LYS A 2 16.55 43.96 80.23
N THR A 3 16.64 42.87 79.43
CA THR A 3 15.54 42.29 78.59
C THR A 3 15.32 42.72 77.11
N ILE A 4 15.75 41.84 76.19
CA ILE A 4 14.99 41.08 75.13
C ILE A 4 13.73 41.76 74.50
N TYR A 5 13.65 41.88 73.16
CA TYR A 5 12.78 41.08 72.25
C TYR A 5 12.96 41.40 70.75
N LYS A 6 12.78 40.34 69.95
CA LYS A 6 13.20 40.11 68.56
C LYS A 6 12.18 40.58 67.51
N LEU A 7 12.71 40.86 66.30
CA LEU A 7 12.02 40.93 65.02
C LEU A 7 11.12 39.72 64.74
N ALA A 8 9.92 39.97 64.22
CA ALA A 8 9.20 39.05 63.34
C ALA A 8 8.40 39.87 62.32
N ALA A 9 8.93 40.02 61.11
CA ALA A 9 8.18 40.49 59.95
C ALA A 9 7.58 39.27 59.25
N CYS A 10 6.25 39.15 59.30
CA CYS A 10 5.50 38.12 58.59
C CYS A 10 5.48 38.42 57.09
N LEU A 11 6.28 37.68 56.32
CA LEU A 11 6.15 37.57 54.87
C LEU A 11 5.05 36.54 54.57
N SER A 12 3.83 37.01 54.32
CA SER A 12 2.74 36.16 53.84
C SER A 12 2.92 35.87 52.35
N LEU A 13 3.50 34.70 52.02
CA LEU A 13 3.47 34.13 50.68
C LEU A 13 2.03 33.79 50.29
N ILE A 14 1.49 34.49 49.30
CA ILE A 14 0.26 34.10 48.61
C ILE A 14 0.65 32.98 47.64
N LEU A 15 0.46 31.73 48.06
CA LEU A 15 0.50 30.55 47.20
C LEU A 15 -0.74 30.57 46.31
N PHE A 16 -0.61 31.05 45.08
CA PHE A 16 -1.59 30.73 44.03
C PHE A 16 -1.48 29.23 43.74
N PRO A 17 -2.58 28.46 43.80
CA PRO A 17 -2.56 27.10 43.31
C PRO A 17 -2.36 27.17 41.79
N VAL A 18 -1.16 26.86 41.33
CA VAL A 18 -0.93 26.54 39.93
C VAL A 18 -1.66 25.22 39.70
N THR A 19 -2.93 25.31 39.32
CA THR A 19 -3.60 24.19 38.66
C THR A 19 -2.84 23.96 37.37
N SER A 20 -1.92 23.00 37.38
CA SER A 20 -1.43 22.43 36.13
C SER A 20 -2.68 21.85 35.46
N LEU A 21 -3.18 22.54 34.42
CA LEU A 21 -4.13 21.91 33.53
C LEU A 21 -3.34 20.79 32.87
N SER A 22 -3.51 19.56 33.36
CA SER A 22 -3.09 18.39 32.60
C SER A 22 -3.77 18.50 31.24
N ALA A 23 -3.00 18.56 30.16
CA ALA A 23 -3.53 18.48 28.81
C ALA A 23 -4.43 17.23 28.71
N LYS A 24 -5.53 17.35 27.98
CA LYS A 24 -6.45 16.21 27.77
C LYS A 24 -5.71 15.12 26.98
N ASP A 25 -6.03 13.87 27.27
CA ASP A 25 -5.51 12.74 26.49
C ASP A 25 -5.94 12.87 25.02
N LEU A 26 -5.05 12.48 24.12
CA LEU A 26 -5.30 12.37 22.69
C LEU A 26 -6.21 11.16 22.46
N ASN A 27 -7.45 11.41 22.04
CA ASN A 27 -8.42 10.35 21.75
C ASN A 27 -8.30 9.95 20.28
N LEU A 28 -7.72 8.79 20.01
CA LEU A 28 -7.35 8.35 18.66
C LEU A 28 -8.18 7.15 18.22
N GLN A 29 -8.55 7.12 16.94
CA GLN A 29 -9.08 5.93 16.26
C GLN A 29 -7.98 5.37 15.34
N LEU A 30 -7.34 4.31 15.83
CA LEU A 30 -6.26 3.63 15.13
C LEU A 30 -6.85 2.65 14.11
N ARG A 31 -6.44 2.80 12.85
CA ARG A 31 -6.82 1.91 11.74
C ARG A 31 -5.73 0.87 11.51
N TYR A 32 -6.09 -0.39 11.40
CA TYR A 32 -5.15 -1.49 11.13
C TYR A 32 -5.82 -2.55 10.26
N GLN A 33 -5.03 -3.51 9.78
CA GLN A 33 -5.54 -4.64 9.02
C GLN A 33 -5.20 -5.95 9.69
N GLN A 34 -6.18 -6.84 9.77
CA GLN A 34 -6.07 -8.15 10.39
C GLN A 34 -6.42 -9.22 9.36
N GLU A 35 -5.66 -10.30 9.32
CA GLU A 35 -5.97 -11.42 8.42
C GLU A 35 -7.35 -12.02 8.77
N THR A 36 -8.17 -12.37 7.77
CA THR A 36 -9.55 -12.87 8.02
C THR A 36 -9.53 -14.23 8.74
N GLY A 37 -8.51 -15.03 8.44
CA GLY A 37 -8.13 -16.23 9.17
C GLY A 37 -6.67 -16.59 8.87
N PRO A 38 -6.11 -17.59 9.57
CA PRO A 38 -4.73 -18.01 9.35
C PRO A 38 -4.49 -18.41 7.88
N ASP A 39 -3.43 -17.86 7.28
CA ASP A 39 -2.95 -18.19 5.93
C ASP A 39 -3.95 -17.96 4.80
N THR A 40 -5.00 -17.18 5.04
CA THR A 40 -6.00 -16.84 4.02
C THR A 40 -5.49 -15.84 2.99
N GLY A 41 -4.48 -15.03 3.35
CA GLY A 41 -3.98 -13.91 2.55
C GLY A 41 -4.97 -12.76 2.38
N ARG A 42 -6.17 -12.86 3.00
CA ARG A 42 -7.22 -11.84 2.97
C ARG A 42 -7.18 -11.03 4.25
N PHE A 43 -7.43 -9.73 4.14
CA PHE A 43 -7.37 -8.83 5.27
C PHE A 43 -8.64 -8.02 5.44
N HIS A 44 -8.97 -7.86 6.70
CA HIS A 44 -10.07 -7.10 7.23
C HIS A 44 -9.52 -5.78 7.77
N GLN A 45 -10.02 -4.64 7.27
CA GLN A 45 -9.74 -3.37 7.92
C GLN A 45 -10.51 -3.30 9.25
N ARG A 46 -9.83 -2.85 10.30
CA ARG A 46 -10.35 -2.71 11.65
C ARG A 46 -9.97 -1.35 12.22
N GLN A 47 -10.71 -0.93 13.24
CA GLN A 47 -10.41 0.25 14.02
C GLN A 47 -10.49 -0.10 15.50
N ARG A 48 -9.67 0.58 16.31
CA ARG A 48 -9.80 0.58 17.76
C ARG A 48 -9.50 1.95 18.34
N SER A 49 -10.16 2.27 19.43
CA SER A 49 -9.94 3.52 20.15
C SER A 49 -8.77 3.39 21.12
N GLU A 50 -7.90 4.40 21.16
CA GLU A 50 -6.83 4.50 22.14
C GLU A 50 -6.74 5.93 22.70
N ASN A 51 -6.32 6.05 23.96
CA ASN A 51 -6.10 7.33 24.62
C ASN A 51 -4.61 7.47 24.94
N TRP A 52 -3.95 8.45 24.31
CA TRP A 52 -2.52 8.68 24.49
C TRP A 52 -2.28 9.96 25.27
N LYS A 53 -1.42 9.91 26.28
CA LYS A 53 -1.02 11.11 27.03
C LYS A 53 -0.09 11.96 26.18
N PRO A 54 -0.34 13.27 25.99
CA PRO A 54 0.54 14.13 25.22
C PRO A 54 2.00 14.09 25.70
N GLY A 55 2.23 14.19 27.01
CA GLY A 55 3.58 14.14 27.60
C GLY A 55 4.30 12.79 27.51
N GLU A 56 3.62 11.71 27.09
CA GLU A 56 4.24 10.40 26.80
C GLU A 56 4.26 10.11 25.28
N THR A 57 4.01 11.14 24.46
CA THR A 57 3.86 11.03 23.00
C THR A 57 4.85 11.94 22.28
N ALA A 58 5.41 11.46 21.17
CA ALA A 58 6.22 12.27 20.27
C ALA A 58 5.70 12.23 18.82
N ILE A 59 5.93 13.31 18.07
CA ILE A 59 5.85 13.31 16.60
C ILE A 59 7.26 13.42 16.04
N ILE A 60 7.64 12.49 15.18
CA ILE A 60 8.91 12.55 14.45
C ILE A 60 8.62 12.94 13.00
N VAL A 61 9.21 14.06 12.57
CA VAL A 61 9.11 14.62 11.22
C VAL A 61 10.23 14.03 10.37
N CYS A 62 9.90 13.01 9.57
CA CYS A 62 10.86 12.28 8.74
C CYS A 62 11.08 12.99 7.40
N ASP A 63 12.28 13.49 7.17
CA ASP A 63 12.78 13.82 5.83
C ASP A 63 11.90 14.82 5.04
N VAL A 64 11.21 15.74 5.71
CA VAL A 64 10.42 16.81 5.06
C VAL A 64 11.38 17.90 4.56
N TRP A 65 12.12 17.62 3.50
CA TRP A 65 13.21 18.45 2.99
C TRP A 65 12.76 19.72 2.25
N ASP A 66 13.69 20.65 2.07
CA ASP A 66 13.53 21.88 1.29
C ASP A 66 13.45 21.66 -0.22
N TYR A 67 14.15 20.64 -0.74
CA TYR A 67 14.15 20.28 -2.16
C TYR A 67 14.24 18.76 -2.34
N HIS A 68 13.83 18.28 -3.51
CA HIS A 68 13.95 16.88 -3.90
C HIS A 68 14.31 16.75 -5.38
N HIS A 69 14.88 15.61 -5.81
CA HIS A 69 15.27 15.39 -7.20
C HIS A 69 14.04 15.25 -8.13
N CYS A 70 12.96 14.70 -7.60
CA CYS A 70 11.63 14.63 -8.22
C CYS A 70 10.82 15.90 -7.91
N LEU A 71 10.44 16.66 -8.95
CA LEU A 71 9.64 17.87 -8.85
C LEU A 71 8.22 17.56 -8.33
N ASN A 72 7.61 16.48 -8.78
CA ASN A 72 6.29 16.05 -8.34
C ASN A 72 6.27 15.67 -6.86
N ALA A 73 7.36 15.10 -6.31
CA ALA A 73 7.51 14.89 -4.87
C ALA A 73 7.57 16.22 -4.09
N VAL A 74 8.26 17.25 -4.62
CA VAL A 74 8.25 18.60 -4.04
C VAL A 74 6.83 19.18 -4.04
N ARG A 75 6.13 19.13 -5.19
CA ARG A 75 4.76 19.63 -5.34
C ARG A 75 3.77 18.94 -4.39
N ARG A 76 3.94 17.64 -4.12
CA ARG A 76 3.11 16.90 -3.16
C ARG A 76 3.43 17.29 -1.72
N LEU A 77 4.71 17.34 -1.35
CA LEU A 77 5.15 17.80 -0.01
C LEU A 77 4.59 19.19 0.31
N GLU A 78 4.74 20.14 -0.62
CA GLU A 78 4.28 21.52 -0.44
C GLU A 78 2.76 21.63 -0.22
N GLN A 79 1.95 20.68 -0.70
CA GLN A 79 0.51 20.69 -0.48
C GLN A 79 0.12 20.32 0.95
N PHE A 80 0.76 19.31 1.56
CA PHE A 80 0.42 18.89 2.92
C PHE A 80 1.25 19.58 4.00
N ALA A 81 2.41 20.17 3.65
CA ALA A 81 3.31 20.81 4.60
C ALA A 81 2.63 21.87 5.49
N PRO A 82 1.76 22.78 4.98
CA PRO A 82 1.07 23.74 5.85
C PRO A 82 0.19 23.06 6.91
N ARG A 83 -0.47 21.97 6.55
CA ARG A 83 -1.30 21.20 7.50
C ARG A 83 -0.44 20.40 8.47
N LEU A 84 0.69 19.87 8.02
CA LEU A 84 1.66 19.24 8.90
C LEU A 84 2.20 20.24 9.92
N ASP A 85 2.60 21.44 9.51
CA ASP A 85 3.03 22.50 10.43
C ASP A 85 1.94 22.86 11.45
N GLN A 86 0.66 22.92 11.02
CA GLN A 86 -0.48 23.10 11.92
C GLN A 86 -0.62 21.94 12.93
N LEU A 87 -0.45 20.70 12.49
CA LEU A 87 -0.45 19.52 13.36
C LEU A 87 0.65 19.63 14.42
N LEU A 88 1.88 19.97 14.02
CA LEU A 88 3.01 20.09 14.93
C LEU A 88 2.79 21.20 15.96
N LYS A 89 2.28 22.37 15.54
CA LYS A 89 1.94 23.47 16.45
C LYS A 89 0.85 23.07 17.47
N THR A 90 -0.18 22.38 17.01
CA THR A 90 -1.27 21.91 17.88
C THR A 90 -0.77 20.87 18.88
N ALA A 91 -0.06 19.85 18.39
CA ALA A 91 0.50 18.79 19.24
C ALA A 91 1.49 19.36 20.27
N ARG A 92 2.37 20.29 19.87
CA ARG A 92 3.30 20.98 20.77
C ARG A 92 2.56 21.74 21.88
N ALA A 93 1.48 22.45 21.55
CA ALA A 93 0.67 23.17 22.53
C ALA A 93 -0.04 22.24 23.53
N GLU A 94 -0.27 20.98 23.17
CA GLU A 94 -0.83 19.95 24.05
C GLU A 94 0.25 19.22 24.87
N GLY A 95 1.54 19.50 24.64
CA GLY A 95 2.67 18.89 25.36
C GLY A 95 3.28 17.67 24.68
N VAL A 96 3.01 17.44 23.40
CA VAL A 96 3.65 16.39 22.59
C VAL A 96 5.07 16.83 22.21
N THR A 97 6.04 15.92 22.34
CA THR A 97 7.44 16.17 21.95
C THR A 97 7.59 16.16 20.43
N ILE A 98 8.24 17.17 19.84
CA ILE A 98 8.49 17.22 18.39
C ILE A 98 9.97 16.98 18.11
N ILE A 99 10.25 16.02 17.23
CA ILE A 99 11.61 15.67 16.78
C ILE A 99 11.67 15.84 15.26
N HIS A 100 12.48 16.77 14.79
CA HIS A 100 12.74 16.97 13.37
C HIS A 100 13.92 16.11 12.93
N ALA A 101 13.71 15.26 11.93
CA ALA A 101 14.71 14.35 11.41
C ALA A 101 14.94 14.57 9.91
N PRO A 102 15.48 15.73 9.49
CA PRO A 102 15.84 15.97 8.10
C PRO A 102 17.17 15.27 7.78
N SER A 103 17.10 14.00 7.39
CA SER A 103 18.29 13.20 7.15
C SER A 103 19.19 13.81 6.09
N ASP A 104 20.50 13.59 6.23
CA ASP A 104 21.53 14.09 5.32
C ASP A 104 21.63 15.64 5.27
N CYS A 105 20.94 16.34 6.18
CA CYS A 105 20.92 17.81 6.30
C CYS A 105 21.56 18.36 7.60
N MET A 106 22.12 17.49 8.45
CA MET A 106 22.67 17.91 9.75
C MET A 106 23.69 19.05 9.71
N PRO A 107 24.53 19.24 8.66
CA PRO A 107 25.41 20.40 8.56
C PRO A 107 24.69 21.75 8.68
N ALA A 108 23.44 21.88 8.21
CA ALA A 108 22.68 23.12 8.31
C ALA A 108 22.23 23.47 9.74
N TYR A 109 22.33 22.51 10.67
CA TYR A 109 21.77 22.61 12.02
C TYR A 109 22.83 22.55 13.13
N GLN A 110 24.12 22.50 12.81
CA GLN A 110 25.20 22.32 13.80
C GLN A 110 25.10 23.27 15.00
N ASP A 111 24.75 24.54 14.75
CA ASP A 111 24.61 25.57 15.78
C ASP A 111 23.17 25.79 16.27
N HIS A 112 22.18 25.10 15.68
CA HIS A 112 20.78 25.29 16.00
C HIS A 112 20.47 24.83 17.44
N PRO A 113 19.73 25.61 18.26
CA PRO A 113 19.43 25.24 19.64
C PRO A 113 18.80 23.84 19.80
N ALA A 114 17.82 23.50 18.96
CA ALA A 114 17.19 22.17 18.95
C ALA A 114 18.16 21.02 18.62
N ARG A 115 19.20 21.25 17.80
CA ARG A 115 20.24 20.26 17.51
C ARG A 115 21.17 20.08 18.70
N ARG A 116 21.61 21.19 19.30
CA ARG A 116 22.43 21.17 20.52
C ARG A 116 21.70 20.47 21.67
N ARG A 117 20.39 20.72 21.81
CA ARG A 117 19.51 20.04 22.77
C ARG A 117 19.53 18.53 22.57
N ALA A 118 19.35 18.05 21.33
CA ALA A 118 19.40 16.62 21.00
C ALA A 118 20.75 15.99 21.37
N MET A 119 21.87 16.65 21.05
CA MET A 119 23.22 16.16 21.37
C MET A 119 23.53 16.13 22.88
N GLN A 120 22.85 16.97 23.66
CA GLN A 120 23.03 17.08 25.11
C GLN A 120 22.16 16.07 25.89
N VAL A 121 21.22 15.38 25.24
CA VAL A 121 20.40 14.37 25.91
C VAL A 121 21.28 13.21 26.36
N THR A 122 21.37 13.01 27.67
CA THR A 122 22.00 11.84 28.27
C THR A 122 20.95 10.84 28.71
N PHE A 123 21.12 9.58 28.33
CA PHE A 123 20.31 8.47 28.80
C PHE A 123 21.22 7.30 29.20
N ASN A 124 21.07 6.84 30.45
CA ASN A 124 21.93 5.80 31.04
C ASN A 124 21.36 4.38 30.88
N GLY A 125 20.20 4.23 30.23
CA GLY A 125 19.60 2.93 29.95
C GLY A 125 20.11 2.30 28.65
N PRO A 126 19.61 1.10 28.31
CA PRO A 126 20.05 0.38 27.12
C PRO A 126 19.61 1.10 25.84
N VAL A 127 20.55 1.20 24.89
CA VAL A 127 20.27 1.59 23.51
C VAL A 127 20.15 0.29 22.69
N PRO A 128 19.04 0.07 21.96
CA PRO A 128 18.86 -1.15 21.21
C PRO A 128 19.96 -1.39 20.17
N GLU A 129 20.41 -2.63 20.08
CA GLU A 129 21.42 -3.02 19.11
C GLU A 129 20.93 -2.72 17.68
N GLY A 130 21.79 -2.07 16.90
CA GLY A 130 21.48 -1.74 15.52
C GLY A 130 20.45 -0.63 15.32
N ILE A 131 20.05 0.13 16.37
CA ILE A 131 19.12 1.27 16.23
C ILE A 131 19.64 2.34 15.25
N GLU A 132 20.96 2.46 15.10
CA GLU A 132 21.63 3.41 14.19
C GLU A 132 21.49 3.03 12.71
N ASN A 133 21.02 1.82 12.44
CA ASN A 133 21.01 1.24 11.10
C ASN A 133 19.68 1.43 10.40
N TRP A 134 19.75 1.45 9.07
CA TRP A 134 18.56 1.28 8.23
C TRP A 134 17.91 -0.08 8.51
N CYS A 135 16.61 -0.08 8.79
CA CYS A 135 15.83 -1.29 9.02
C CYS A 135 15.00 -1.61 7.77
N SER A 136 15.51 -2.53 6.94
CA SER A 136 14.80 -2.94 5.75
C SER A 136 13.55 -3.76 6.03
N LYS A 137 13.48 -4.48 7.15
CA LYS A 137 12.41 -5.45 7.42
C LYS A 137 12.33 -5.81 8.90
N ILE A 138 11.12 -6.08 9.40
CA ILE A 138 10.88 -6.71 10.71
C ILE A 138 10.24 -8.10 10.56
N PRO A 139 10.26 -8.98 11.58
CA PRO A 139 9.74 -10.34 11.48
C PRO A 139 8.30 -10.44 10.98
N ALA A 140 7.43 -9.49 11.35
CA ALA A 140 6.04 -9.45 10.90
C ALA A 140 5.87 -9.25 9.38
N GLU A 141 6.91 -8.78 8.68
CA GLU A 141 6.93 -8.62 7.22
C GLU A 141 7.53 -9.84 6.49
N GLU A 142 7.91 -10.91 7.21
CA GLU A 142 8.56 -12.09 6.61
C GLU A 142 7.76 -12.77 5.53
N ARG A 143 6.43 -12.75 5.66
CA ARG A 143 5.48 -13.33 4.71
C ARG A 143 4.87 -12.30 3.76
N ALA A 144 5.22 -11.03 3.93
CA ALA A 144 4.70 -9.97 3.09
C ALA A 144 5.42 -9.95 1.74
N VAL A 145 4.67 -9.74 0.67
CA VAL A 145 5.20 -9.34 -0.64
C VAL A 145 5.16 -7.82 -0.70
N TYR A 146 6.27 -7.19 -1.03
CA TYR A 146 6.32 -5.73 -1.09
C TYR A 146 5.43 -5.21 -2.22
N PRO A 147 4.57 -4.20 -2.00
CA PRO A 147 3.44 -3.95 -2.90
C PRO A 147 3.78 -3.04 -4.09
N LEU A 148 5.02 -2.54 -4.21
CA LEU A 148 5.47 -1.66 -5.29
C LEU A 148 6.87 -2.03 -5.77
N ASP A 149 7.14 -1.78 -7.05
CA ASP A 149 8.51 -1.73 -7.58
C ASP A 149 9.01 -0.29 -7.57
N GLN A 150 9.86 0.03 -6.59
CA GLN A 150 10.51 1.33 -6.43
C GLN A 150 11.96 1.35 -6.93
N SER A 151 12.36 0.34 -7.70
CA SER A 151 13.77 0.14 -8.02
C SER A 151 14.37 1.17 -8.98
N ASP A 152 13.55 1.99 -9.64
CA ASP A 152 13.99 3.14 -10.42
C ASP A 152 14.11 4.42 -9.58
N GLY A 153 13.81 4.35 -8.28
CA GLY A 153 13.76 5.48 -7.36
C GLY A 153 12.41 6.17 -7.26
N GLY A 154 11.42 5.73 -8.03
CA GLY A 154 10.05 6.24 -7.94
C GLY A 154 9.83 7.63 -8.52
N GLU A 155 10.74 8.10 -9.38
CA GLU A 155 10.61 9.36 -10.12
C GLU A 155 9.38 9.33 -11.02
N ASP A 156 8.48 10.29 -10.84
CA ASP A 156 7.21 10.39 -11.57
C ASP A 156 7.03 11.74 -12.28
N ASP A 157 8.11 12.50 -12.45
CA ASP A 157 8.14 13.69 -13.29
C ASP A 157 7.92 13.36 -14.77
N ASP A 158 7.28 14.30 -15.48
CA ASP A 158 7.36 14.33 -16.94
C ASP A 158 8.83 14.54 -17.36
N PRO A 159 9.37 13.81 -18.37
CA PRO A 159 10.77 13.93 -18.75
C PRO A 159 11.25 15.34 -19.11
N GLU A 160 10.39 16.17 -19.72
CA GLU A 160 10.74 17.55 -20.06
C GLU A 160 10.75 18.44 -18.81
N GLU A 161 9.76 18.27 -17.92
CA GLU A 161 9.74 18.96 -16.62
C GLU A 161 10.95 18.57 -15.77
N HIS A 162 11.32 17.28 -15.74
CA HIS A 162 12.46 16.78 -15.01
C HIS A 162 13.77 17.40 -15.51
N ALA A 163 13.97 17.46 -16.84
CA ALA A 163 15.16 18.09 -17.41
C ALA A 163 15.27 19.58 -17.04
N ALA A 164 14.15 20.31 -17.06
CA ALA A 164 14.09 21.70 -16.61
C ALA A 164 14.36 21.84 -15.11
N TRP A 165 13.84 20.93 -14.30
CA TRP A 165 14.06 20.89 -12.86
C TRP A 165 15.53 20.63 -12.50
N VAL A 166 16.17 19.66 -13.14
CA VAL A 166 17.61 19.37 -13.00
C VAL A 166 18.45 20.60 -13.32
N LYS A 167 18.10 21.36 -14.37
CA LYS A 167 18.78 22.63 -14.69
C LYS A 167 18.61 23.65 -13.57
N LYS A 168 17.38 23.85 -13.08
CA LYS A 168 17.10 24.76 -11.97
C LYS A 168 17.90 24.40 -10.71
N LEU A 169 18.00 23.11 -10.37
CA LEU A 169 18.80 22.66 -9.23
C LEU A 169 20.29 23.00 -9.38
N LYS A 170 20.86 22.81 -10.57
CA LYS A 170 22.25 23.20 -10.87
C LYS A 170 22.45 24.71 -10.77
N ASP A 171 21.52 25.49 -11.29
CA ASP A 171 21.56 26.96 -11.23
C ASP A 171 21.49 27.47 -9.77
N LEU A 172 20.86 26.71 -8.87
CA LEU A 172 20.84 26.95 -7.42
C LEU A 172 22.10 26.43 -6.68
N GLY A 173 23.08 25.87 -7.41
CA GLY A 173 24.28 25.28 -6.81
C GLY A 173 24.04 23.97 -6.06
N ARG A 174 22.92 23.29 -6.33
CA ARG A 174 22.55 22.02 -5.67
C ARG A 174 22.97 20.83 -6.53
N ASN A 175 23.27 19.70 -5.88
CA ASN A 175 23.45 18.41 -6.55
C ASN A 175 22.08 17.89 -7.00
N PRO A 176 21.80 17.72 -8.30
CA PRO A 176 20.48 17.29 -8.75
C PRO A 176 20.06 15.90 -8.26
N ALA A 177 21.02 15.02 -7.93
CA ALA A 177 20.71 13.68 -7.42
C ALA A 177 20.26 13.71 -5.94
N LEU A 178 20.78 14.65 -5.16
CA LEU A 178 20.53 14.79 -3.71
C LEU A 178 20.44 16.28 -3.37
N PRO A 179 19.39 17.00 -3.80
CA PRO A 179 19.39 18.46 -3.77
C PRO A 179 19.03 19.04 -2.39
N TRP A 180 18.51 18.25 -1.46
CA TRP A 180 18.14 18.73 -0.12
C TRP A 180 19.35 19.19 0.68
N GLN A 181 19.14 20.23 1.49
CA GLN A 181 20.16 20.78 2.39
C GLN A 181 19.60 21.07 3.79
N SER A 182 18.28 21.18 3.92
CA SER A 182 17.59 21.49 5.17
C SER A 182 16.15 20.94 5.14
N GLN A 183 15.45 21.03 6.27
CA GLN A 183 13.99 20.86 6.35
C GLN A 183 13.30 21.97 5.54
N SER A 184 12.14 21.64 4.97
CA SER A 184 11.28 22.60 4.29
C SER A 184 11.01 23.83 5.16
N PRO A 185 11.14 25.05 4.61
CA PRO A 185 10.83 26.28 5.35
C PRO A 185 9.33 26.42 5.67
N LEU A 186 8.48 25.55 5.11
CA LEU A 186 7.05 25.48 5.44
C LEU A 186 6.79 24.81 6.80
N ILE A 187 7.79 24.15 7.39
CA ILE A 187 7.69 23.49 8.69
C ILE A 187 8.50 24.27 9.72
N SER A 188 7.79 24.86 10.69
CA SER A 188 8.38 25.64 11.78
C SER A 188 9.08 24.71 12.78
N VAL A 189 10.32 25.04 13.15
CA VAL A 189 11.04 24.42 14.27
C VAL A 189 11.05 25.41 15.44
N ASP A 190 10.56 24.98 16.60
CA ASP A 190 10.64 25.74 17.85
C ASP A 190 12.04 25.55 18.46
N SER A 191 12.83 26.62 18.50
CA SER A 191 14.20 26.57 19.03
C SER A 191 14.27 26.22 20.52
N GLU A 192 13.22 26.54 21.28
CA GLU A 192 13.20 26.40 22.74
C GLU A 192 12.74 25.00 23.16
N HIS A 193 11.87 24.35 22.38
CA HIS A 193 11.21 23.11 22.78
C HIS A 193 11.51 21.90 21.91
N ASP A 194 11.80 22.08 20.62
CA ASP A 194 11.95 20.94 19.71
C ASP A 194 13.36 20.34 19.74
N PHE A 195 13.48 19.16 19.13
CA PHE A 195 14.75 18.46 18.89
C PHE A 195 15.03 18.33 17.40
N ILE A 196 16.31 18.33 17.01
CA ILE A 196 16.74 17.99 15.64
C ILE A 196 17.77 16.86 15.70
N SER A 197 17.47 15.72 15.07
CA SER A 197 18.44 14.64 14.82
C SER A 197 17.92 13.67 13.76
N ASP A 198 18.81 13.21 12.89
CA ASP A 198 18.58 12.09 11.98
C ASP A 198 19.26 10.78 12.43
N LYS A 199 19.86 10.76 13.62
CA LYS A 199 20.54 9.58 14.16
C LYS A 199 19.64 8.77 15.07
N GLY A 200 19.55 7.46 14.80
CA GLY A 200 18.66 6.56 15.54
C GLY A 200 18.95 6.47 17.03
N ASP A 201 20.22 6.47 17.44
CA ASP A 201 20.63 6.42 18.84
C ASP A 201 20.28 7.70 19.60
N GLU A 202 20.52 8.87 19.00
CA GLU A 202 20.16 10.17 19.59
C GLU A 202 18.64 10.32 19.71
N VAL A 203 17.89 9.97 18.66
CA VAL A 203 16.41 9.95 18.70
C VAL A 203 15.92 8.99 19.78
N TRP A 204 16.48 7.78 19.88
CA TRP A 204 16.12 6.84 20.94
C TRP A 204 16.37 7.40 22.34
N LYS A 205 17.53 8.01 22.58
CA LYS A 205 17.86 8.64 23.86
C LYS A 205 16.88 9.77 24.20
N ILE A 206 16.46 10.58 23.22
CA ILE A 206 15.41 11.60 23.41
C ILE A 206 14.11 10.94 23.86
N LEU A 207 13.64 9.92 23.13
CA LEU A 207 12.39 9.23 23.44
C LEU A 207 12.41 8.63 24.85
N GLU A 208 13.51 7.96 25.24
CA GLU A 208 13.64 7.38 26.58
C GLU A 208 13.76 8.43 27.68
N CYS A 209 14.58 9.47 27.48
CA CYS A 209 14.78 10.53 28.47
C CYS A 209 13.49 11.31 28.74
N GLN A 210 12.67 11.52 27.71
CA GLN A 210 11.37 12.20 27.81
C GLN A 210 10.23 11.25 28.25
N GLY A 211 10.49 9.97 28.52
CA GLY A 211 9.46 9.01 28.93
C GLY A 211 8.43 8.69 27.83
N ILE A 212 8.80 8.85 26.56
CA ILE A 212 7.91 8.66 25.42
C ILE A 212 7.62 7.18 25.20
N LYS A 213 6.34 6.84 25.19
CA LYS A 213 5.84 5.49 24.88
C LYS A 213 5.25 5.40 23.48
N ASN A 214 4.64 6.51 23.04
CA ASN A 214 3.89 6.55 21.80
C ASN A 214 4.57 7.49 20.78
N VAL A 215 4.64 7.07 19.53
CA VAL A 215 5.27 7.86 18.46
C VAL A 215 4.35 7.92 17.25
N MET A 216 4.07 9.13 16.79
CA MET A 216 3.43 9.40 15.51
C MET A 216 4.52 9.74 14.48
N LEU A 217 4.58 8.98 13.39
CA LEU A 217 5.49 9.28 12.29
C LEU A 217 4.75 10.02 11.17
N VAL A 218 5.38 11.09 10.68
CA VAL A 218 4.94 11.92 9.56
C VAL A 218 6.12 12.14 8.62
N GLY A 219 5.88 12.49 7.35
CA GLY A 219 6.97 12.83 6.43
C GLY A 219 6.89 12.15 5.08
N VAL A 220 7.97 12.16 4.31
CA VAL A 220 7.94 11.67 2.92
C VAL A 220 8.75 10.40 2.70
N HIS A 221 8.50 9.80 1.55
CA HIS A 221 9.02 8.52 1.11
C HIS A 221 8.56 7.40 2.05
N THR A 222 7.24 7.25 2.19
CA THR A 222 6.57 6.28 3.07
C THR A 222 7.16 4.87 2.90
N ASN A 223 7.43 4.50 1.64
CA ASN A 223 8.01 3.22 1.21
C ASN A 223 9.53 3.07 1.42
N MET A 224 10.20 4.13 1.86
CA MET A 224 11.64 4.15 2.09
C MET A 224 11.92 4.74 3.48
N CYS A 225 12.01 6.06 3.59
CA CYS A 225 12.53 6.74 4.77
C CYS A 225 11.67 6.54 6.02
N VAL A 226 10.37 6.82 5.92
CA VAL A 226 9.41 6.65 7.02
C VAL A 226 9.42 5.22 7.56
N LEU A 227 9.53 4.22 6.68
CA LEU A 227 9.61 2.82 7.10
C LEU A 227 10.98 2.44 7.67
N GLY A 228 12.06 2.84 6.98
CA GLY A 228 13.37 2.20 7.10
C GLY A 228 14.48 3.02 7.74
N ARG A 229 14.32 4.34 7.93
CA ARG A 229 15.35 5.16 8.63
C ARG A 229 15.60 4.60 10.04
N PRO A 230 16.77 4.90 10.65
CA PRO A 230 17.11 4.52 12.03
C PRO A 230 16.04 4.87 13.08
N PHE A 231 15.27 5.94 12.83
CA PHE A 231 14.15 6.41 13.65
C PHE A 231 12.78 6.11 13.04
N GLY A 232 12.73 5.30 11.98
CA GLY A 232 11.53 4.97 11.21
C GLY A 232 10.62 3.95 11.90
N LEU A 233 9.45 3.69 11.30
CA LEU A 233 8.41 2.85 11.86
C LEU A 233 8.91 1.47 12.27
N ARG A 234 9.75 0.84 11.45
CA ARG A 234 10.26 -0.51 11.71
C ARG A 234 11.15 -0.56 12.94
N GLN A 235 12.11 0.36 13.05
CA GLN A 235 13.01 0.47 14.19
C GLN A 235 12.25 0.73 15.49
N LEU A 236 11.32 1.68 15.48
CA LEU A 236 10.55 2.01 16.67
C LEU A 236 9.62 0.85 17.07
N LYS A 237 8.99 0.19 16.10
CA LYS A 237 8.09 -0.93 16.35
C LYS A 237 8.82 -2.14 16.93
N GLN A 238 9.93 -2.55 16.31
CA GLN A 238 10.67 -3.73 16.75
C GLN A 238 11.27 -3.55 18.14
N ASN A 239 11.60 -2.30 18.51
CA ASN A 239 12.15 -1.95 19.81
C ASN A 239 11.06 -1.55 20.84
N GLY A 240 9.78 -1.82 20.56
CA GLY A 240 8.72 -1.79 21.57
C GLY A 240 7.99 -0.47 21.77
N LYS A 241 8.16 0.54 20.90
CA LYS A 241 7.33 1.75 20.93
C LYS A 241 5.92 1.47 20.37
N ASN A 242 4.93 2.19 20.89
CA ASN A 242 3.60 2.26 20.27
C ASN A 242 3.67 3.25 19.10
N VAL A 243 3.84 2.75 17.90
CA VAL A 243 4.00 3.58 16.70
C VAL A 243 2.71 3.64 15.89
N VAL A 244 2.43 4.81 15.32
CA VAL A 244 1.44 5.00 14.26
C VAL A 244 2.00 5.85 13.14
N LEU A 245 1.56 5.59 11.91
CA LEU A 245 1.73 6.53 10.79
C LEU A 245 0.54 7.50 10.75
N VAL A 246 0.80 8.80 10.56
CA VAL A 246 -0.25 9.77 10.20
C VAL A 246 -0.46 9.71 8.69
N ARG A 247 -1.38 8.84 8.26
CA ARG A 247 -1.47 8.36 6.86
C ARG A 247 -1.88 9.43 5.83
N ASP A 248 -2.40 10.57 6.25
CA ASP A 248 -2.78 11.69 5.38
C ASP A 248 -1.71 12.80 5.32
N LEU A 249 -0.61 12.67 6.07
CA LEU A 249 0.55 13.57 6.03
C LEU A 249 1.82 12.81 5.64
N THR A 250 1.69 12.02 4.57
CA THR A 250 2.77 11.20 4.02
C THR A 250 2.68 11.09 2.51
N ASP A 251 3.80 10.77 1.87
CA ASP A 251 3.88 10.56 0.42
C ASP A 251 4.87 9.45 0.08
N THR A 252 4.63 8.71 -1.00
CA THR A 252 5.43 7.55 -1.42
C THR A 252 6.26 7.91 -2.65
N MET A 253 7.51 7.43 -2.77
CA MET A 253 8.24 7.51 -4.05
C MET A 253 7.82 6.35 -4.94
N TYR A 254 7.03 6.64 -5.97
CA TYR A 254 6.51 5.63 -6.89
C TYR A 254 6.25 6.20 -8.28
N ASN A 255 6.85 5.55 -9.28
CA ASN A 255 6.63 5.80 -10.69
C ASN A 255 5.42 4.96 -11.19
N PRO A 256 4.32 5.57 -11.66
CA PRO A 256 3.16 4.86 -12.21
C PRO A 256 3.45 3.95 -13.41
N GLU A 257 4.59 4.13 -14.09
CA GLU A 257 5.06 3.26 -15.17
C GLU A 257 5.81 2.02 -14.67
N ARG A 258 5.90 1.83 -13.34
CA ARG A 258 6.44 0.62 -12.69
C ARG A 258 5.33 -0.20 -12.09
N TRP A 259 5.58 -1.51 -11.93
CA TRP A 259 4.65 -2.42 -11.28
C TRP A 259 4.21 -1.87 -9.90
N PRO A 260 2.90 -1.87 -9.57
CA PRO A 260 1.80 -2.58 -10.24
C PRO A 260 1.05 -1.79 -11.33
N TYR A 261 1.65 -0.74 -11.89
CA TYR A 261 1.08 0.10 -12.96
C TYR A 261 -0.22 0.78 -12.57
N VAL A 262 -0.23 1.36 -11.37
CA VAL A 262 -1.38 2.07 -10.80
C VAL A 262 -1.08 3.56 -10.71
N SER A 263 -2.08 4.38 -10.40
CA SER A 263 -1.81 5.80 -10.15
C SER A 263 -0.87 5.97 -8.96
N HIS A 264 -0.15 7.10 -8.90
CA HIS A 264 0.70 7.45 -7.77
C HIS A 264 -0.03 7.30 -6.42
N PHE A 265 -1.25 7.84 -6.34
CA PHE A 265 -2.06 7.81 -5.12
C PHE A 265 -2.47 6.39 -4.71
N THR A 266 -2.74 5.50 -5.68
CA THR A 266 -2.94 4.08 -5.39
C THR A 266 -1.67 3.42 -4.88
N GLY A 267 -0.50 3.82 -5.40
CA GLY A 267 0.79 3.38 -4.86
C GLY A 267 0.94 3.76 -3.38
N ASN A 268 0.59 4.98 -3.02
CA ASN A 268 0.58 5.43 -1.63
C ASN A 268 -0.40 4.61 -0.76
N ASP A 269 -1.61 4.36 -1.24
CA ASP A 269 -2.62 3.52 -0.55
C ASP A 269 -2.10 2.09 -0.30
N LEU A 270 -1.37 1.51 -1.25
CA LEU A 270 -0.81 0.17 -1.15
C LEU A 270 0.27 0.08 -0.06
N ILE A 271 1.12 1.09 0.06
CA ILE A 271 2.15 1.14 1.12
C ILE A 271 1.51 1.37 2.49
N ILE A 272 0.52 2.25 2.59
CA ILE A 272 -0.28 2.40 3.81
C ILE A 272 -0.93 1.08 4.19
N SER A 273 -1.51 0.34 3.23
CA SER A 273 -2.08 -0.97 3.47
C SER A 273 -1.04 -1.99 3.92
N HIS A 274 0.18 -1.96 3.40
CA HIS A 274 1.27 -2.84 3.86
C HIS A 274 1.65 -2.54 5.31
N ILE A 275 1.77 -1.26 5.65
CA ILE A 275 2.05 -0.80 7.02
C ILE A 275 0.96 -1.30 7.99
N GLU A 276 -0.32 -1.14 7.62
CA GLU A 276 -1.45 -1.54 8.45
C GLU A 276 -1.55 -3.05 8.68
N LYS A 277 -1.04 -3.87 7.75
CA LYS A 277 -1.04 -5.33 7.84
C LYS A 277 0.12 -5.85 8.69
N TYR A 278 1.30 -5.27 8.52
CA TYR A 278 2.54 -5.92 8.97
C TYR A 278 3.40 -5.09 9.91
N VAL A 279 3.19 -3.77 10.00
CA VAL A 279 4.08 -2.88 10.77
C VAL A 279 3.36 -2.27 11.96
N CYS A 280 2.39 -1.39 11.71
CA CYS A 280 1.68 -0.67 12.77
C CYS A 280 0.33 -0.09 12.30
N PRO A 281 -0.57 0.26 13.24
CA PRO A 281 -1.78 1.01 12.91
C PRO A 281 -1.50 2.42 12.38
N THR A 282 -2.52 3.06 11.83
CA THR A 282 -2.44 4.44 11.31
C THR A 282 -3.53 5.34 11.88
N VAL A 283 -3.26 6.63 11.93
CA VAL A 283 -4.20 7.71 12.31
C VAL A 283 -4.25 8.78 11.23
N THR A 284 -5.21 9.69 11.29
CA THR A 284 -5.27 10.86 10.40
C THR A 284 -5.15 12.15 11.20
N SER A 285 -4.61 13.18 10.57
CA SER A 285 -4.31 14.47 11.20
C SER A 285 -5.56 15.20 11.72
N ASP A 286 -6.75 14.94 11.16
CA ASP A 286 -8.03 15.49 11.61
C ASP A 286 -8.46 14.98 13.00
N GLN A 287 -7.87 13.88 13.48
CA GLN A 287 -8.13 13.40 14.85
C GLN A 287 -7.55 14.36 15.92
N LEU A 288 -6.52 15.14 15.57
CA LEU A 288 -5.97 16.20 16.42
C LEU A 288 -6.45 17.60 15.97
N LEU A 289 -6.53 17.84 14.66
CA LEU A 289 -6.87 19.15 14.11
C LEU A 289 -8.37 19.42 13.97
N GLY A 290 -9.20 18.38 14.01
CA GLY A 290 -10.60 18.43 13.58
C GLY A 290 -10.77 18.52 12.06
N GLY A 291 -12.03 18.63 11.63
CA GLY A 291 -12.39 18.78 10.23
C GLY A 291 -12.33 17.47 9.44
N GLN A 292 -11.60 17.47 8.33
CA GLN A 292 -11.44 16.32 7.44
C GLN A 292 -9.94 16.00 7.26
N ALA A 293 -9.64 14.72 7.04
CA ALA A 293 -8.30 14.28 6.68
C ALA A 293 -7.83 14.96 5.38
N PHE A 294 -6.51 15.15 5.25
CA PHE A 294 -5.93 15.72 4.05
C PHE A 294 -6.10 14.80 2.84
N VAL A 295 -6.33 15.40 1.68
CA VAL A 295 -6.38 14.72 0.39
C VAL A 295 -5.63 15.60 -0.61
N PHE A 296 -4.73 15.00 -1.39
CA PHE A 296 -4.02 15.71 -2.46
C PHE A 296 -5.00 16.29 -3.47
N LYS A 297 -4.73 17.51 -3.95
CA LYS A 297 -5.61 18.18 -4.90
C LYS A 297 -5.84 17.35 -6.16
N GLU A 298 -4.81 16.66 -6.64
CA GLU A 298 -4.85 15.87 -7.87
C GLU A 298 -5.38 14.45 -7.67
N ASP A 299 -5.66 14.01 -6.44
CA ASP A 299 -6.36 12.74 -6.22
C ASP A 299 -7.86 12.91 -6.49
N LYS A 300 -8.25 12.69 -7.75
CA LYS A 300 -9.63 12.77 -8.24
C LYS A 300 -10.31 11.41 -8.39
N ARG A 301 -9.69 10.35 -7.88
CA ARG A 301 -10.19 8.98 -8.07
C ARG A 301 -11.53 8.80 -7.35
N PRO A 302 -12.62 8.40 -8.04
CA PRO A 302 -13.83 7.94 -7.35
C PRO A 302 -13.52 6.75 -6.43
N HIS A 303 -14.20 6.71 -5.29
CA HIS A 303 -14.12 5.62 -4.34
C HIS A 303 -15.09 4.49 -4.72
N LEU A 304 -14.52 3.35 -5.13
CA LEU A 304 -15.27 2.11 -5.34
C LEU A 304 -15.18 1.22 -4.10
N LEU A 305 -16.32 0.87 -3.52
CA LEU A 305 -16.42 -0.19 -2.53
C LEU A 305 -16.88 -1.50 -3.19
N ILE A 306 -16.08 -2.55 -3.06
CA ILE A 306 -16.43 -3.89 -3.52
C ILE A 306 -16.80 -4.74 -2.30
N VAL A 307 -18.08 -5.11 -2.21
CA VAL A 307 -18.64 -5.92 -1.12
C VAL A 307 -18.76 -7.37 -1.56
N MET A 308 -17.92 -8.24 -0.98
CA MET A 308 -17.80 -9.65 -1.32
C MET A 308 -18.27 -10.53 -0.17
N ALA A 309 -19.39 -11.19 -0.38
CA ALA A 309 -20.12 -11.86 0.67
C ALA A 309 -20.99 -12.98 0.06
N GLU A 310 -20.39 -13.74 -0.83
CA GLU A 310 -20.95 -14.96 -1.41
C GLU A 310 -19.95 -16.11 -1.24
N ALA A 311 -20.45 -17.35 -1.25
CA ALA A 311 -19.66 -18.56 -0.97
C ALA A 311 -19.76 -19.60 -2.10
N GLU A 312 -20.26 -19.20 -3.27
CA GLU A 312 -20.55 -20.10 -4.39
C GLU A 312 -19.54 -19.94 -5.54
N TYR A 313 -18.98 -18.74 -5.72
CA TYR A 313 -18.23 -18.36 -6.92
C TYR A 313 -16.85 -17.76 -6.64
N ASP A 314 -16.33 -17.89 -5.41
CA ASP A 314 -14.99 -17.43 -5.02
C ASP A 314 -14.68 -16.00 -5.48
N THR A 315 -15.68 -15.11 -5.45
CA THR A 315 -15.49 -13.72 -5.85
C THR A 315 -14.58 -12.97 -4.88
N SER A 316 -14.41 -13.48 -3.64
CA SER A 316 -13.38 -13.06 -2.70
C SER A 316 -11.95 -13.29 -3.18
N VAL A 317 -11.74 -14.07 -4.24
CA VAL A 317 -10.45 -14.26 -4.93
C VAL A 317 -10.45 -13.55 -6.28
N SER A 318 -11.52 -13.69 -7.08
CA SER A 318 -11.57 -13.17 -8.45
C SER A 318 -11.69 -11.64 -8.52
N LEU A 319 -12.50 -11.02 -7.67
CA LEU A 319 -12.70 -9.56 -7.69
C LEU A 319 -11.48 -8.77 -7.19
N PRO A 320 -10.76 -9.18 -6.12
CA PRO A 320 -9.53 -8.49 -5.72
C PRO A 320 -8.47 -8.51 -6.82
N LYS A 321 -8.29 -9.65 -7.49
CA LYS A 321 -7.38 -9.77 -8.64
C LYS A 321 -7.82 -8.85 -9.79
N PHE A 322 -9.10 -8.92 -10.17
CA PHE A 322 -9.67 -8.04 -11.20
C PHE A 322 -9.47 -6.55 -10.87
N ALA A 323 -9.71 -6.14 -9.61
CA ALA A 323 -9.57 -4.77 -9.18
C ALA A 323 -8.11 -4.29 -9.26
N ALA A 324 -7.16 -5.11 -8.77
CA ALA A 324 -5.73 -4.81 -8.86
C ALA A 324 -5.26 -4.66 -10.30
N GLU A 325 -5.76 -5.50 -11.22
CA GLU A 325 -5.38 -5.50 -12.63
C GLU A 325 -6.01 -4.37 -13.45
N ASN A 326 -7.21 -3.88 -13.09
CA ASN A 326 -8.02 -3.06 -14.00
C ASN A 326 -8.46 -1.69 -13.44
N LEU A 327 -8.39 -1.47 -12.12
CA LEU A 327 -9.04 -0.31 -11.48
C LEU A 327 -8.07 0.66 -10.82
N GLY A 328 -6.87 0.21 -10.43
CA GLY A 328 -5.92 1.01 -9.63
C GLY A 328 -5.41 2.31 -10.29
N LYS A 329 -5.62 2.53 -11.59
CA LYS A 329 -5.27 3.80 -12.25
C LYS A 329 -6.29 4.91 -12.00
N HIS A 330 -7.57 4.58 -11.86
CA HIS A 330 -8.64 5.58 -11.86
C HIS A 330 -9.55 5.51 -10.65
N PHE A 331 -9.45 4.45 -9.83
CA PHE A 331 -10.28 4.26 -8.66
C PHE A 331 -9.44 4.14 -7.39
N ARG A 332 -9.96 4.71 -6.30
CA ARG A 332 -9.61 4.28 -4.96
C ARG A 332 -10.49 3.09 -4.64
N VAL A 333 -9.91 1.91 -4.43
CA VAL A 333 -10.69 0.67 -4.24
C VAL A 333 -10.63 0.21 -2.79
N SER A 334 -11.79 0.05 -2.16
CA SER A 334 -11.93 -0.64 -0.87
C SER A 334 -12.55 -2.02 -1.08
N LEU A 335 -11.93 -3.03 -0.49
CA LEU A 335 -12.39 -4.42 -0.51
C LEU A 335 -12.94 -4.79 0.87
N VAL A 336 -14.15 -5.32 0.94
CA VAL A 336 -14.74 -5.85 2.19
C VAL A 336 -15.30 -7.24 1.98
N TYR A 337 -15.12 -8.09 2.98
CA TYR A 337 -15.44 -9.51 2.93
C TYR A 337 -16.39 -9.89 4.06
N ALA A 338 -17.11 -11.00 3.89
CA ALA A 338 -17.78 -11.68 4.99
C ALA A 338 -16.78 -12.07 6.10
N ASP A 339 -17.22 -12.03 7.35
CA ASP A 339 -16.47 -12.65 8.45
C ASP A 339 -16.42 -14.18 8.29
N GLU A 340 -15.29 -14.80 8.64
CA GLU A 340 -15.10 -16.25 8.49
C GLU A 340 -15.98 -17.07 9.44
N LYS A 341 -16.45 -16.49 10.55
CA LYS A 341 -17.25 -17.17 11.59
C LYS A 341 -18.73 -16.80 11.50
N ASP A 342 -19.04 -15.55 11.19
CA ASP A 342 -20.42 -15.08 10.99
C ASP A 342 -20.65 -14.60 9.56
N ARG A 343 -21.34 -15.43 8.78
CA ARG A 343 -21.72 -15.11 7.39
C ARG A 343 -22.61 -13.87 7.25
N ASN A 344 -23.23 -13.36 8.31
CA ASN A 344 -24.08 -12.17 8.27
C ASN A 344 -23.32 -10.91 8.71
N LEU A 345 -22.06 -11.01 9.11
CA LEU A 345 -21.20 -9.85 9.36
C LEU A 345 -20.32 -9.57 8.15
N ILE A 346 -20.19 -8.29 7.79
CA ILE A 346 -19.26 -7.81 6.75
C ILE A 346 -18.40 -6.71 7.36
N PRO A 347 -17.36 -7.07 8.12
CA PRO A 347 -16.56 -6.07 8.81
C PRO A 347 -15.87 -5.09 7.85
N GLY A 348 -16.07 -3.79 8.07
CA GLY A 348 -15.60 -2.72 7.19
C GLY A 348 -16.67 -2.13 6.26
N ILE A 349 -17.90 -2.67 6.28
CA ILE A 349 -19.00 -2.22 5.41
C ILE A 349 -19.41 -0.76 5.62
N GLU A 350 -19.08 -0.17 6.78
CA GLU A 350 -19.32 1.25 7.07
C GLU A 350 -18.65 2.21 6.07
N LYS A 351 -17.62 1.75 5.34
CA LYS A 351 -17.02 2.45 4.21
C LYS A 351 -18.01 2.83 3.11
N ILE A 352 -19.17 2.18 3.07
CA ILE A 352 -20.25 2.50 2.11
C ILE A 352 -20.70 3.96 2.23
N ASN A 353 -20.56 4.57 3.42
CA ASN A 353 -20.90 5.97 3.63
C ASN A 353 -19.99 6.93 2.83
N GLU A 354 -18.77 6.51 2.52
CA GLU A 354 -17.75 7.28 1.80
C GLU A 354 -17.62 6.85 0.33
N ALA A 355 -18.37 5.84 -0.12
CA ALA A 355 -18.25 5.31 -1.47
C ALA A 355 -18.94 6.22 -2.48
N ASP A 356 -18.38 6.31 -3.68
CA ASP A 356 -19.01 6.92 -4.85
C ASP A 356 -19.75 5.85 -5.65
N VAL A 357 -19.17 4.65 -5.77
CA VAL A 357 -19.75 3.47 -6.43
C VAL A 357 -19.67 2.27 -5.49
N VAL A 358 -20.70 1.41 -5.49
CA VAL A 358 -20.66 0.12 -4.78
C VAL A 358 -20.88 -1.03 -5.76
N LEU A 359 -19.99 -2.03 -5.70
CA LEU A 359 -20.16 -3.31 -6.38
C LEU A 359 -20.55 -4.37 -5.35
N PHE A 360 -21.72 -5.00 -5.53
CA PHE A 360 -22.17 -6.13 -4.72
C PHE A 360 -21.90 -7.47 -5.42
N SER A 361 -21.24 -8.36 -4.68
CA SER A 361 -21.19 -9.81 -4.92
C SER A 361 -21.57 -10.50 -3.61
N VAL A 362 -22.86 -10.57 -3.34
CA VAL A 362 -23.41 -10.96 -2.04
C VAL A 362 -24.52 -11.96 -2.27
N ARG A 363 -24.61 -13.00 -1.42
CA ARG A 363 -25.60 -14.06 -1.60
C ARG A 363 -26.38 -14.38 -0.33
N ARG A 364 -27.71 -14.27 -0.43
CA ARG A 364 -28.72 -14.81 0.49
C ARG A 364 -28.37 -14.66 1.95
N ARG A 365 -28.12 -13.43 2.40
CA ARG A 365 -27.75 -13.12 3.77
C ARG A 365 -28.53 -11.94 4.31
N VAL A 366 -28.53 -11.80 5.61
CA VAL A 366 -29.03 -10.62 6.32
C VAL A 366 -27.85 -9.93 6.95
N LEU A 367 -28.01 -8.66 7.31
CA LEU A 367 -26.97 -7.89 7.99
C LEU A 367 -27.54 -7.30 9.28
N PRO A 368 -26.71 -6.95 10.28
CA PRO A 368 -27.13 -6.13 11.40
C PRO A 368 -27.91 -4.90 10.91
N GLU A 369 -28.98 -4.54 11.61
CA GLU A 369 -29.90 -3.45 11.22
C GLU A 369 -29.16 -2.18 10.78
N LYS A 370 -28.14 -1.77 11.57
CA LYS A 370 -27.33 -0.58 11.29
C LYS A 370 -26.61 -0.66 9.94
N GLU A 371 -26.07 -1.83 9.58
CA GLU A 371 -25.35 -2.04 8.33
C GLU A 371 -26.33 -2.08 7.14
N MET A 372 -27.48 -2.76 7.30
CA MET A 372 -28.54 -2.76 6.29
C MET A 372 -29.07 -1.34 6.03
N GLN A 373 -29.24 -0.53 7.06
CA GLN A 373 -29.66 0.87 6.91
C GLN A 373 -28.61 1.72 6.20
N ALA A 374 -27.31 1.46 6.42
CA ALA A 374 -26.26 2.14 5.67
C ALA A 374 -26.35 1.84 4.16
N ILE A 375 -26.62 0.58 3.79
CA ILE A 375 -26.86 0.18 2.38
C ILE A 375 -28.10 0.86 1.84
N ARG A 376 -29.23 0.81 2.55
CA ARG A 376 -30.48 1.46 2.12
C ARG A 376 -30.28 2.97 1.93
N LYS A 377 -29.56 3.64 2.83
CA LYS A 377 -29.24 5.07 2.74
C LYS A 377 -28.37 5.38 1.53
N TYR A 378 -27.33 4.58 1.28
CA TYR A 378 -26.48 4.72 0.09
C TYR A 378 -27.30 4.64 -1.19
N VAL A 379 -28.11 3.60 -1.35
CA VAL A 379 -28.95 3.42 -2.55
C VAL A 379 -29.95 4.57 -2.70
N LYS A 380 -30.71 4.90 -1.64
CA LYS A 380 -31.71 5.98 -1.65
C LYS A 380 -31.12 7.36 -1.91
N SER A 381 -29.82 7.56 -1.69
CA SER A 381 -29.13 8.82 -2.04
C SER A 381 -28.87 8.98 -3.54
N GLY A 382 -29.36 8.06 -4.38
CA GLY A 382 -29.19 8.10 -5.83
C GLY A 382 -27.79 7.69 -6.30
N LYS A 383 -26.96 7.11 -5.42
CA LYS A 383 -25.61 6.68 -5.76
C LYS A 383 -25.59 5.40 -6.60
N PRO A 384 -24.65 5.26 -7.55
CA PRO A 384 -24.62 4.17 -8.50
C PRO A 384 -24.30 2.80 -7.88
N VAL A 385 -24.94 1.74 -8.38
CA VAL A 385 -24.70 0.36 -7.91
C VAL A 385 -24.35 -0.57 -9.06
N VAL A 386 -23.32 -1.38 -8.88
CA VAL A 386 -22.95 -2.48 -9.76
C VAL A 386 -23.27 -3.80 -9.06
N GLY A 387 -23.88 -4.75 -9.78
CA GLY A 387 -24.17 -6.08 -9.26
C GLY A 387 -23.67 -7.17 -10.20
N ILE A 388 -23.10 -8.22 -9.62
CA ILE A 388 -22.76 -9.44 -10.36
C ILE A 388 -23.44 -10.66 -9.73
N ARG A 389 -23.77 -11.67 -10.55
CA ARG A 389 -24.26 -12.98 -10.11
C ARG A 389 -25.32 -12.88 -8.99
N THR A 390 -24.94 -13.22 -7.77
CA THR A 390 -25.84 -13.39 -6.62
C THR A 390 -26.36 -12.08 -6.06
N ALA A 391 -25.88 -10.93 -6.54
CA ALA A 391 -26.36 -9.61 -6.16
C ALA A 391 -27.89 -9.44 -6.34
N SER A 392 -28.48 -10.15 -7.33
CA SER A 392 -29.94 -10.21 -7.55
C SER A 392 -30.72 -10.90 -6.43
N HIS A 393 -30.03 -11.50 -5.46
CA HIS A 393 -30.65 -12.09 -4.27
C HIS A 393 -29.71 -11.98 -3.07
N ALA A 394 -29.02 -10.84 -2.98
CA ALA A 394 -28.04 -10.54 -1.95
C ALA A 394 -28.63 -10.61 -0.54
N PHE A 395 -29.71 -9.87 -0.32
CA PHE A 395 -30.26 -9.59 1.00
C PHE A 395 -31.60 -10.27 1.26
N SER A 396 -31.77 -11.50 0.77
CA SER A 396 -33.00 -12.28 0.96
C SER A 396 -32.69 -13.69 1.46
N LEU A 397 -33.44 -14.17 2.46
CA LEU A 397 -33.28 -15.53 2.99
C LEU A 397 -34.17 -16.57 2.29
N ARG A 398 -34.72 -16.24 1.11
CA ARG A 398 -35.59 -17.13 0.32
C ARG A 398 -36.82 -17.59 1.13
N GLY A 399 -37.62 -16.61 1.59
CA GLY A 399 -38.88 -16.84 2.29
C GLY A 399 -38.73 -17.18 3.78
N LYS A 400 -37.56 -16.93 4.37
CA LYS A 400 -37.36 -17.02 5.83
C LYS A 400 -37.26 -15.63 6.42
N GLU A 401 -37.72 -15.50 7.66
CA GLU A 401 -37.59 -14.26 8.43
C GLU A 401 -36.14 -14.05 8.90
N PRO A 402 -35.68 -12.78 8.98
CA PRO A 402 -34.41 -12.46 9.61
C PRO A 402 -34.42 -12.78 11.12
N PRO A 403 -33.29 -13.21 11.70
CA PRO A 403 -33.14 -13.33 13.14
C PRO A 403 -33.17 -11.95 13.81
N GLU A 404 -33.45 -11.92 15.12
CA GLU A 404 -33.48 -10.67 15.91
C GLU A 404 -32.17 -9.87 15.78
N GLY A 405 -32.29 -8.56 15.57
CA GLY A 405 -31.15 -7.65 15.39
C GLY A 405 -30.59 -7.57 13.97
N TYR A 406 -31.07 -8.42 13.06
CA TYR A 406 -30.69 -8.41 11.65
C TYR A 406 -31.88 -7.99 10.76
N ALA A 407 -31.55 -7.45 9.60
CA ALA A 407 -32.51 -7.08 8.58
C ALA A 407 -32.16 -7.69 7.23
N ASP A 408 -33.21 -8.04 6.50
CA ASP A 408 -33.16 -8.39 5.10
C ASP A 408 -33.58 -7.19 4.22
N TRP A 409 -33.59 -7.38 2.92
CA TRP A 409 -34.16 -6.47 1.93
C TRP A 409 -34.59 -7.30 0.71
N THR A 410 -35.76 -7.94 0.81
CA THR A 410 -36.22 -8.89 -0.20
C THR A 410 -36.49 -8.25 -1.56
N GLU A 411 -36.85 -6.96 -1.59
CA GLU A 411 -37.09 -6.18 -2.81
C GLU A 411 -35.82 -5.61 -3.44
N PHE A 412 -34.64 -5.92 -2.90
CA PHE A 412 -33.37 -5.33 -3.36
C PHE A 412 -33.17 -5.46 -4.86
N ASP A 413 -33.42 -6.62 -5.47
CA ASP A 413 -33.24 -6.84 -6.91
C ASP A 413 -34.13 -5.94 -7.77
N ALA A 414 -35.43 -5.96 -7.48
CA ALA A 414 -36.41 -5.18 -8.20
C ALA A 414 -36.19 -3.66 -7.99
N TYR A 415 -35.81 -3.25 -6.78
CA TYR A 415 -35.56 -1.85 -6.46
C TYR A 415 -34.24 -1.34 -7.04
N VAL A 416 -33.16 -2.11 -6.93
CA VAL A 416 -31.79 -1.67 -7.26
C VAL A 416 -31.43 -1.97 -8.70
N PHE A 417 -31.76 -3.15 -9.20
CA PHE A 417 -31.37 -3.58 -10.54
C PHE A 417 -32.55 -3.62 -11.53
N GLY A 418 -33.78 -3.45 -11.06
CA GLY A 418 -34.96 -3.69 -11.91
C GLY A 418 -35.07 -5.15 -12.34
N GLY A 419 -34.42 -6.05 -11.59
CA GLY A 419 -34.38 -7.49 -11.83
C GLY A 419 -35.62 -8.20 -11.31
N ASN A 420 -35.75 -9.46 -11.71
CA ASN A 420 -36.79 -10.38 -11.26
C ASN A 420 -36.24 -11.81 -11.21
N TYR A 421 -35.16 -12.02 -10.45
CA TYR A 421 -34.54 -13.35 -10.35
C TYR A 421 -35.50 -14.39 -9.74
N THR A 422 -35.81 -15.45 -10.49
CA THR A 422 -36.69 -16.56 -10.04
C THR A 422 -35.98 -17.90 -9.94
N GLY A 423 -34.76 -18.02 -10.45
CA GLY A 423 -34.05 -19.28 -10.50
C GLY A 423 -32.95 -19.31 -11.55
N HIS A 424 -32.51 -20.51 -11.88
CA HIS A 424 -31.54 -20.72 -12.93
C HIS A 424 -31.72 -22.10 -13.56
N HIS A 425 -31.33 -22.22 -14.82
CA HIS A 425 -31.24 -23.50 -15.51
C HIS A 425 -30.10 -24.37 -14.95
N ALA A 426 -30.11 -25.65 -15.30
CA ALA A 426 -29.13 -26.63 -14.82
C ALA A 426 -27.68 -26.22 -15.18
N ASN A 427 -26.74 -26.45 -14.27
CA ASN A 427 -25.37 -25.92 -14.34
C ASN A 427 -24.51 -26.55 -15.45
N ASP A 428 -24.90 -27.73 -15.94
CA ASP A 428 -24.24 -28.46 -17.03
C ASP A 428 -24.63 -27.95 -18.41
N LEU A 429 -25.76 -27.24 -18.52
CA LEU A 429 -26.20 -26.61 -19.76
C LEU A 429 -25.29 -25.45 -20.15
N LYS A 430 -24.93 -25.39 -21.43
CA LYS A 430 -24.09 -24.34 -22.00
C LYS A 430 -24.96 -23.27 -22.63
N SER A 431 -24.72 -22.02 -22.25
CA SER A 431 -25.36 -20.85 -22.84
C SER A 431 -24.35 -19.98 -23.58
N MET A 432 -24.81 -19.36 -24.66
CA MET A 432 -24.01 -18.43 -25.47
C MET A 432 -24.52 -17.02 -25.27
N VAL A 433 -23.64 -16.12 -24.84
CA VAL A 433 -23.93 -14.69 -24.65
C VAL A 433 -23.78 -13.97 -25.97
N THR A 434 -24.71 -13.05 -26.27
CA THR A 434 -24.71 -12.19 -27.45
C THR A 434 -25.04 -10.75 -27.08
N ILE A 435 -24.49 -9.80 -27.83
CA ILE A 435 -24.82 -8.37 -27.71
C ILE A 435 -26.23 -8.13 -28.25
N ASN A 436 -27.03 -7.34 -27.52
CA ASN A 436 -28.28 -6.81 -28.05
C ASN A 436 -27.96 -5.86 -29.23
N PRO A 437 -28.41 -6.16 -30.47
CA PRO A 437 -28.10 -5.34 -31.63
C PRO A 437 -28.50 -3.87 -31.50
N ALA A 438 -29.58 -3.57 -30.75
CA ALA A 438 -30.05 -2.21 -30.51
C ALA A 438 -29.11 -1.40 -29.60
N GLN A 439 -28.23 -2.06 -28.84
CA GLN A 439 -27.36 -1.43 -27.85
C GLN A 439 -25.89 -1.41 -28.26
N ARG A 440 -25.53 -1.80 -29.49
CA ARG A 440 -24.12 -1.83 -29.97
C ARG A 440 -23.30 -0.56 -29.73
N LYS A 441 -23.95 0.60 -29.69
CA LYS A 441 -23.32 1.91 -29.44
C LYS A 441 -23.28 2.31 -27.96
N ASN A 442 -23.75 1.45 -27.06
CA ASN A 442 -23.74 1.72 -25.63
C ASN A 442 -22.28 1.73 -25.13
N PRO A 443 -21.84 2.75 -24.36
CA PRO A 443 -20.47 2.83 -23.87
C PRO A 443 -20.01 1.60 -23.07
N ILE A 444 -20.94 0.89 -22.40
CA ILE A 444 -20.60 -0.32 -21.64
C ILE A 444 -20.12 -1.46 -22.56
N LEU A 445 -20.57 -1.47 -23.82
CA LEU A 445 -20.22 -2.48 -24.81
C LEU A 445 -18.98 -2.13 -25.64
N ASP A 446 -18.37 -0.97 -25.42
CA ASP A 446 -17.18 -0.55 -26.15
C ASP A 446 -16.00 -1.53 -25.96
N GLY A 447 -15.32 -1.86 -27.06
CA GLY A 447 -14.19 -2.80 -27.06
C GLY A 447 -14.55 -4.27 -26.85
N ILE A 448 -15.84 -4.63 -26.73
CA ILE A 448 -16.29 -6.02 -26.70
C ILE A 448 -16.56 -6.49 -28.13
N PRO A 449 -15.94 -7.59 -28.61
CA PRO A 449 -16.21 -8.12 -29.94
C PRO A 449 -17.70 -8.47 -30.13
N ASP A 450 -18.29 -8.03 -31.25
CA ASP A 450 -19.67 -8.37 -31.63
C ASP A 450 -19.74 -9.81 -32.20
N LYS A 451 -19.47 -10.79 -31.33
CA LYS A 451 -19.57 -12.22 -31.62
C LYS A 451 -20.06 -12.96 -30.36
N PRO A 452 -20.75 -14.10 -30.52
CA PRO A 452 -21.14 -14.90 -29.38
C PRO A 452 -19.94 -15.42 -28.58
N PHE A 453 -20.06 -15.48 -27.24
CA PHE A 453 -19.07 -16.09 -26.35
C PHE A 453 -19.74 -16.94 -25.27
N PRO A 454 -19.10 -18.02 -24.78
CA PRO A 454 -19.73 -18.93 -23.84
C PRO A 454 -19.81 -18.33 -22.44
N GLN A 455 -20.95 -18.46 -21.78
CA GLN A 455 -21.03 -18.23 -20.34
C GLN A 455 -20.40 -19.40 -19.57
N ALA A 456 -19.68 -19.13 -18.47
CA ALA A 456 -18.96 -20.16 -17.74
C ALA A 456 -19.83 -21.01 -16.78
N TYR A 457 -21.04 -20.55 -16.43
CA TYR A 457 -21.93 -21.21 -15.46
C TYR A 457 -23.42 -21.05 -15.80
N SER A 458 -24.33 -21.39 -14.88
CA SER A 458 -25.79 -21.43 -15.12
C SER A 458 -26.42 -20.11 -15.58
N LEU A 459 -27.33 -20.23 -16.56
CA LEU A 459 -28.17 -19.14 -17.05
C LEU A 459 -29.31 -18.87 -16.06
N TYR A 460 -29.46 -17.61 -15.64
CA TYR A 460 -30.48 -17.20 -14.68
C TYR A 460 -31.81 -16.89 -15.37
N GLU A 461 -32.91 -17.24 -14.71
CA GLU A 461 -34.27 -16.90 -15.13
C GLU A 461 -34.64 -15.56 -14.48
N VAL A 462 -34.72 -14.49 -15.28
CA VAL A 462 -34.87 -13.12 -14.79
C VAL A 462 -35.99 -12.34 -15.49
N SER A 463 -36.57 -12.90 -16.54
CA SER A 463 -37.63 -12.25 -17.30
C SER A 463 -39.00 -12.34 -16.60
N PRO A 464 -39.86 -11.30 -16.69
CA PRO A 464 -39.61 -9.99 -17.30
C PRO A 464 -38.81 -9.05 -16.36
N LEU A 465 -37.98 -8.19 -16.96
CA LEU A 465 -37.32 -7.10 -16.24
C LEU A 465 -38.25 -5.89 -16.06
N ALA A 466 -37.96 -5.04 -15.07
CA ALA A 466 -38.73 -3.83 -14.80
C ALA A 466 -38.66 -2.81 -15.96
N LYS A 467 -39.71 -1.99 -16.10
CA LYS A 467 -39.69 -0.83 -17.01
C LYS A 467 -38.57 0.14 -16.61
N GLY A 468 -37.81 0.64 -17.60
CA GLY A 468 -36.63 1.47 -17.37
C GLY A 468 -35.31 0.70 -17.39
N THR A 469 -35.35 -0.62 -17.62
CA THR A 469 -34.16 -1.42 -17.92
C THR A 469 -33.76 -1.28 -19.39
N THR A 470 -32.46 -1.29 -19.64
CA THR A 470 -31.87 -1.38 -20.99
C THR A 470 -31.02 -2.63 -21.07
N VAL A 471 -31.51 -3.66 -21.77
CA VAL A 471 -30.82 -4.94 -21.95
C VAL A 471 -29.66 -4.79 -22.92
N LEU A 472 -28.45 -5.03 -22.44
CA LEU A 472 -27.20 -4.91 -23.20
C LEU A 472 -26.78 -6.23 -23.85
N MET A 473 -26.98 -7.34 -23.12
CA MET A 473 -26.65 -8.68 -23.59
C MET A 473 -27.70 -9.69 -23.15
N THR A 474 -27.88 -10.72 -23.97
CA THR A 474 -28.76 -11.87 -23.72
C THR A 474 -27.96 -13.15 -23.85
N ALA A 475 -28.42 -14.23 -23.23
CA ALA A 475 -27.88 -15.56 -23.45
C ALA A 475 -28.96 -16.57 -23.76
N GLU A 476 -28.60 -17.56 -24.56
CA GLU A 476 -29.50 -18.62 -25.02
C GLU A 476 -28.91 -20.00 -24.69
N ILE A 477 -29.79 -20.90 -24.25
CA ILE A 477 -29.57 -22.35 -24.26
C ILE A 477 -30.53 -22.92 -25.31
N PRO A 478 -30.07 -23.77 -26.24
CA PRO A 478 -30.95 -24.37 -27.25
C PRO A 478 -32.21 -25.00 -26.63
N GLY A 479 -33.38 -24.57 -27.09
CA GLY A 479 -34.68 -25.07 -26.61
C GLY A 479 -35.16 -24.47 -25.28
N LYS A 480 -34.50 -23.44 -24.75
CA LYS A 480 -34.94 -22.67 -23.58
C LYS A 480 -35.25 -21.21 -23.96
N PRO A 481 -36.01 -20.47 -23.14
CA PRO A 481 -36.16 -19.03 -23.32
C PRO A 481 -34.81 -18.31 -23.31
N VAL A 482 -34.70 -17.27 -24.15
CA VAL A 482 -33.56 -16.35 -24.14
C VAL A 482 -33.71 -15.44 -22.92
N GLU A 483 -32.65 -15.30 -22.14
CA GLU A 483 -32.66 -14.51 -20.90
C GLU A 483 -31.66 -13.34 -20.96
N PRO A 484 -32.00 -12.16 -20.43
CA PRO A 484 -31.05 -11.07 -20.20
C PRO A 484 -29.92 -11.49 -19.27
N VAL A 485 -28.67 -11.16 -19.63
CA VAL A 485 -27.49 -11.43 -18.80
C VAL A 485 -26.68 -10.19 -18.43
N ALA A 486 -26.92 -9.06 -19.08
CA ALA A 486 -26.37 -7.77 -18.68
C ALA A 486 -27.33 -6.64 -19.04
N TRP A 487 -27.58 -5.73 -18.11
CA TRP A 487 -28.46 -4.58 -18.34
C TRP A 487 -28.11 -3.39 -17.44
N THR A 488 -28.60 -2.22 -17.83
CA THR A 488 -28.63 -1.03 -16.96
C THR A 488 -30.05 -0.77 -16.50
N PHE A 489 -30.19 -0.08 -15.36
CA PHE A 489 -31.48 0.33 -14.81
C PHE A 489 -31.41 1.75 -14.28
N GLN A 490 -32.36 2.59 -14.71
CA GLN A 490 -32.57 3.91 -14.13
C GLN A 490 -33.55 3.79 -12.96
N ARG A 491 -33.05 3.97 -11.74
CA ARG A 491 -33.86 3.88 -10.52
C ARG A 491 -34.70 5.13 -10.33
N LYS A 492 -35.80 4.97 -9.59
CA LYS A 492 -36.72 6.07 -9.23
C LYS A 492 -36.07 7.13 -8.34
N ASP A 493 -35.06 6.76 -7.56
CA ASP A 493 -34.30 7.67 -6.70
C ASP A 493 -33.21 8.47 -7.45
N GLY A 494 -33.23 8.44 -8.79
CA GLY A 494 -32.24 9.11 -9.64
C GLY A 494 -30.95 8.32 -9.82
N GLY A 495 -30.71 7.28 -9.02
CA GLY A 495 -29.54 6.44 -9.16
C GLY A 495 -29.58 5.56 -10.40
N LYS A 496 -28.39 5.22 -10.89
CA LYS A 496 -28.20 4.30 -12.02
C LYS A 496 -27.57 3.01 -11.53
N SER A 497 -27.99 1.90 -12.12
CA SER A 497 -27.42 0.60 -11.79
C SER A 497 -26.97 -0.14 -13.05
N PHE A 498 -25.90 -0.90 -12.92
CA PHE A 498 -25.46 -1.89 -13.91
C PHE A 498 -25.47 -3.26 -13.25
N TYR A 499 -26.10 -4.24 -13.89
CA TYR A 499 -26.13 -5.60 -13.40
C TYR A 499 -25.72 -6.57 -14.50
N THR A 500 -24.99 -7.62 -14.12
CA THR A 500 -24.79 -8.79 -14.97
C THR A 500 -24.95 -10.09 -14.17
N SER A 501 -25.62 -11.09 -14.75
CA SER A 501 -25.70 -12.44 -14.18
C SER A 501 -24.40 -13.24 -14.39
N LEU A 502 -23.42 -12.68 -15.10
CA LEU A 502 -22.06 -13.23 -15.25
C LEU A 502 -21.21 -12.88 -14.02
N GLY A 503 -20.08 -13.59 -13.85
CA GLY A 503 -19.16 -13.37 -12.72
C GLY A 503 -18.71 -14.64 -12.00
N HIS A 504 -18.83 -15.80 -12.66
CA HIS A 504 -18.20 -17.03 -12.21
C HIS A 504 -16.67 -16.94 -12.44
N PRO A 505 -15.79 -17.66 -11.70
CA PRO A 505 -14.34 -17.63 -11.94
C PRO A 505 -13.93 -17.95 -13.39
N GLY A 506 -14.73 -18.76 -14.09
CA GLY A 506 -14.54 -19.01 -15.52
C GLY A 506 -14.89 -17.81 -16.42
N ASP A 507 -15.82 -16.93 -16.03
CA ASP A 507 -16.13 -15.69 -16.75
C ASP A 507 -14.97 -14.70 -16.59
N PHE A 508 -14.34 -14.60 -15.41
CA PHE A 508 -13.15 -13.76 -15.18
C PHE A 508 -11.92 -14.15 -16.02
N LYS A 509 -11.90 -15.37 -16.60
CA LYS A 509 -10.87 -15.79 -17.55
C LYS A 509 -11.12 -15.30 -18.98
N GLN A 510 -12.30 -14.74 -19.25
CA GLN A 510 -12.70 -14.27 -20.57
C GLN A 510 -12.50 -12.76 -20.69
N PRO A 511 -11.77 -12.27 -21.71
CA PRO A 511 -11.54 -10.84 -21.90
C PRO A 511 -12.85 -10.07 -22.13
N GLU A 512 -13.86 -10.67 -22.74
CA GLU A 512 -15.18 -10.07 -22.96
C GLU A 512 -15.86 -9.69 -21.64
N PHE A 513 -15.85 -10.57 -20.64
CA PHE A 513 -16.45 -10.30 -19.34
C PHE A 513 -15.62 -9.30 -18.52
N VAL A 514 -14.29 -9.41 -18.54
CA VAL A 514 -13.40 -8.45 -17.88
C VAL A 514 -13.63 -7.03 -18.44
N ARG A 515 -13.75 -6.89 -19.76
CA ARG A 515 -14.09 -5.61 -20.42
C ARG A 515 -15.49 -5.14 -20.03
N LEU A 516 -16.50 -6.00 -20.05
CA LEU A 516 -17.88 -5.67 -19.67
C LEU A 516 -17.95 -5.13 -18.23
N LEU A 517 -17.37 -5.84 -17.27
CA LEU A 517 -17.40 -5.45 -15.86
C LEU A 517 -16.63 -4.14 -15.64
N THR A 518 -15.47 -3.99 -16.28
CA THR A 518 -14.70 -2.75 -16.22
C THR A 518 -15.53 -1.58 -16.73
N ASN A 519 -16.06 -1.68 -17.95
CA ASN A 519 -16.85 -0.61 -18.55
C ASN A 519 -18.09 -0.27 -17.72
N GLY A 520 -18.76 -1.28 -17.15
CA GLY A 520 -19.90 -1.10 -16.25
C GLY A 520 -19.54 -0.29 -15.00
N ILE A 521 -18.38 -0.54 -14.40
CA ILE A 521 -17.87 0.22 -13.24
C ILE A 521 -17.52 1.67 -13.62
N TYR A 522 -16.83 1.88 -14.74
CA TYR A 522 -16.48 3.24 -15.21
C TYR A 522 -17.74 4.04 -15.55
N TRP A 523 -18.67 3.44 -16.29
CA TRP A 523 -19.96 4.05 -16.59
C TRP A 523 -20.73 4.39 -15.30
N ALA A 524 -20.74 3.49 -14.31
CA ALA A 524 -21.37 3.72 -13.02
C ALA A 524 -20.74 4.92 -12.29
N ALA A 525 -19.42 5.06 -12.36
CA ALA A 525 -18.68 6.20 -11.80
C ALA A 525 -18.86 7.52 -12.57
N GLY A 526 -19.50 7.51 -13.74
CA GLY A 526 -19.60 8.68 -14.62
C GLY A 526 -18.31 8.96 -15.39
N LEU A 527 -17.40 7.98 -15.45
CA LEU A 527 -16.23 8.02 -16.31
C LEU A 527 -16.56 7.42 -17.68
N ASP A 528 -15.86 7.85 -18.72
CA ASP A 528 -16.04 7.34 -20.08
C ASP A 528 -15.28 6.00 -20.27
N PRO A 529 -15.97 4.86 -20.50
CA PRO A 529 -15.33 3.58 -20.78
C PRO A 529 -14.42 3.57 -22.02
N ALA A 530 -14.68 4.45 -23.00
CA ALA A 530 -13.89 4.52 -24.23
C ALA A 530 -12.45 4.99 -24.00
N HIS A 531 -12.22 5.80 -22.96
CA HIS A 531 -10.88 6.25 -22.56
C HIS A 531 -10.15 5.23 -21.67
N VAL A 532 -10.80 4.12 -21.33
CA VAL A 532 -10.20 3.05 -20.55
C VAL A 532 -9.47 2.11 -21.48
N LYS A 533 -8.15 2.20 -21.52
CA LYS A 533 -7.32 1.10 -22.01
C LYS A 533 -7.31 0.02 -20.92
N VAL A 534 -8.27 -0.91 -20.94
CA VAL A 534 -8.10 -2.19 -20.22
C VAL A 534 -6.80 -2.75 -20.75
N SER A 535 -5.83 -3.00 -19.86
CA SER A 535 -4.45 -3.29 -20.24
C SER A 535 -4.46 -4.31 -21.37
N GLY A 536 -4.11 -3.85 -22.58
CA GLY A 536 -4.08 -4.70 -23.76
C GLY A 536 -2.95 -5.69 -23.55
N LYS A 537 -3.25 -6.86 -22.99
CA LYS A 537 -2.27 -7.93 -22.76
C LYS A 537 -0.99 -7.50 -22.01
N VAL A 538 -1.09 -6.55 -21.08
CA VAL A 538 -0.13 -6.52 -19.98
C VAL A 538 -0.79 -7.29 -18.85
N SER A 539 -0.83 -8.60 -19.00
CA SER A 539 -0.99 -9.49 -17.84
C SER A 539 0.06 -9.02 -16.84
N LEU A 540 -0.34 -8.75 -15.59
CA LEU A 540 0.62 -8.42 -14.54
C LEU A 540 1.70 -9.51 -14.41
N ASN A 541 1.47 -10.71 -14.95
CA ASN A 541 2.46 -11.78 -15.05
C ASN A 541 3.37 -11.70 -16.31
N ASP A 542 2.95 -11.00 -17.38
CA ASP A 542 3.67 -10.92 -18.67
C ASP A 542 4.33 -9.55 -18.91
N ALA A 543 3.97 -8.51 -18.15
CA ALA A 543 4.72 -7.26 -18.11
C ALA A 543 6.16 -7.58 -17.69
N PRO A 544 7.19 -7.15 -18.43
CA PRO A 544 8.55 -7.37 -17.97
C PRO A 544 8.75 -6.50 -16.72
N HIS A 545 8.70 -7.12 -15.55
CA HIS A 545 8.95 -6.50 -14.25
C HIS A 545 9.77 -7.47 -13.40
N TRP A 546 10.36 -6.97 -12.32
CA TRP A 546 11.03 -7.82 -11.35
C TRP A 546 10.00 -8.54 -10.50
N SER A 547 9.90 -9.86 -10.66
CA SER A 547 9.01 -10.72 -9.89
C SER A 547 9.76 -11.40 -8.75
N VAL A 548 9.11 -11.65 -7.62
CA VAL A 548 9.76 -12.36 -6.50
C VAL A 548 9.69 -13.86 -6.72
N ILE A 549 10.81 -14.56 -6.53
CA ILE A 549 10.95 -16.02 -6.63
C ILE A 549 11.80 -16.55 -5.48
N GLU A 550 11.72 -17.85 -5.21
CA GLU A 550 12.62 -18.55 -4.29
C GLU A 550 13.89 -19.06 -5.01
N VAL A 551 15.04 -18.95 -4.34
CA VAL A 551 16.34 -19.45 -4.82
C VAL A 551 17.02 -20.25 -3.70
N PRO A 552 17.38 -21.53 -3.92
CA PRO A 552 17.08 -22.33 -5.10
C PRO A 552 15.58 -22.66 -5.14
N GLY A 553 14.95 -22.41 -6.28
CA GLY A 553 13.53 -22.69 -6.50
C GLY A 553 13.31 -23.96 -7.31
N THR A 554 12.08 -24.48 -7.29
CA THR A 554 11.65 -25.59 -8.15
C THR A 554 10.83 -25.05 -9.33
N GLY A 555 11.23 -25.37 -10.57
CA GLY A 555 10.27 -25.40 -11.69
C GLY A 555 10.10 -24.14 -12.55
N ARG A 556 11.17 -23.40 -12.89
CA ARG A 556 11.13 -22.41 -13.99
C ARG A 556 12.34 -22.55 -14.92
N ALA A 557 12.31 -23.54 -15.81
CA ALA A 557 13.14 -23.50 -17.01
C ALA A 557 12.56 -22.44 -17.97
N ALA A 558 13.18 -21.26 -18.09
CA ALA A 558 12.73 -20.28 -19.06
C ALA A 558 12.95 -20.80 -20.48
N LYS A 559 12.13 -20.33 -21.43
CA LYS A 559 12.33 -20.59 -22.86
C LYS A 559 13.71 -20.08 -23.28
N ALA A 560 14.44 -20.90 -24.03
CA ALA A 560 15.89 -20.83 -24.33
C ALA A 560 16.45 -19.51 -24.88
N SER A 561 15.61 -18.53 -25.27
CA SER A 561 16.03 -17.41 -26.11
C SER A 561 16.36 -16.11 -25.36
N GLN A 562 16.12 -16.02 -24.05
CA GLN A 562 16.39 -14.81 -23.27
C GLN A 562 17.25 -15.07 -22.04
N SER A 563 18.13 -14.12 -21.74
CA SER A 563 18.88 -14.00 -20.49
C SER A 563 17.94 -13.88 -19.30
N ARG A 564 18.34 -14.49 -18.19
CA ARG A 564 17.57 -14.54 -16.93
C ARG A 564 18.33 -13.80 -15.87
N TRP A 565 17.72 -12.78 -15.29
CA TRP A 565 18.34 -11.89 -14.32
C TRP A 565 17.77 -12.15 -12.94
N TYR A 566 18.66 -12.24 -11.96
CA TYR A 566 18.36 -12.45 -10.56
C TYR A 566 19.03 -11.34 -9.77
N ARG A 567 18.35 -10.77 -8.78
CA ARG A 567 18.98 -9.83 -7.85
C ARG A 567 18.50 -9.99 -6.41
N CYS A 568 19.40 -9.73 -5.49
CA CYS A 568 19.12 -9.64 -4.07
C CYS A 568 19.97 -8.53 -3.43
N VAL A 569 19.66 -8.21 -2.19
CA VAL A 569 20.45 -7.28 -1.39
C VAL A 569 21.02 -8.01 -0.20
N VAL A 570 22.30 -7.80 0.08
CA VAL A 570 22.97 -8.36 1.25
C VAL A 570 23.55 -7.24 2.10
N ARG A 571 23.36 -7.31 3.41
CA ARG A 571 24.08 -6.44 4.35
C ARG A 571 25.45 -7.04 4.63
N ILE A 572 26.52 -6.31 4.35
CA ILE A 572 27.88 -6.82 4.54
C ILE A 572 28.50 -6.08 5.75
N PRO A 573 28.93 -6.77 6.81
CA PRO A 573 29.56 -6.13 7.97
C PRO A 573 30.85 -5.42 7.59
N GLU A 574 31.17 -4.28 8.23
CA GLU A 574 32.44 -3.57 8.01
C GLU A 574 33.65 -4.49 8.25
N ALA A 575 33.55 -5.42 9.21
CA ALA A 575 34.59 -6.40 9.51
C ALA A 575 34.94 -7.30 8.32
N TRP A 576 34.02 -7.51 7.35
CA TRP A 576 34.26 -8.33 6.17
C TRP A 576 34.97 -7.55 5.05
N ARG A 577 34.96 -6.21 5.13
CA ARG A 577 35.63 -5.31 4.19
C ARG A 577 37.14 -5.26 4.41
N ALA A 578 37.59 -5.46 5.65
CA ALA A 578 38.99 -5.39 6.04
C ALA A 578 39.83 -6.60 5.58
N GLY A 579 39.19 -7.71 5.15
CA GLY A 579 39.88 -8.91 4.67
C GLY A 579 39.92 -9.02 3.14
N ASN A 580 40.92 -9.73 2.61
CA ASN A 580 41.16 -9.85 1.16
C ASN A 580 40.33 -10.96 0.45
N SER A 581 39.41 -11.64 1.14
CA SER A 581 38.80 -12.88 0.64
C SER A 581 37.28 -12.89 0.78
N LEU A 582 36.58 -11.95 0.16
CA LEU A 582 35.13 -12.00 0.04
C LEU A 582 34.76 -12.60 -1.33
N LEU A 583 34.08 -13.75 -1.31
CA LEU A 583 33.80 -14.55 -2.51
C LEU A 583 32.30 -14.84 -2.63
N LEU A 584 31.73 -14.63 -3.81
CA LEU A 584 30.39 -15.07 -4.17
C LEU A 584 30.46 -16.39 -4.95
N LYS A 585 29.89 -17.44 -4.39
CA LYS A 585 29.75 -18.75 -5.04
C LYS A 585 28.30 -18.93 -5.46
N THR A 586 28.03 -19.21 -6.74
CA THR A 586 26.66 -19.15 -7.29
C THR A 586 25.90 -20.47 -7.30
N GLY A 587 26.56 -21.63 -7.11
CA GLY A 587 25.87 -22.92 -7.15
C GLY A 587 25.25 -23.25 -8.52
N THR A 588 25.86 -22.78 -9.61
CA THR A 588 25.35 -22.84 -10.99
C THR A 588 25.01 -24.26 -11.47
N ALA A 589 23.85 -24.45 -12.11
CA ALA A 589 23.46 -25.74 -12.69
C ALA A 589 24.21 -26.05 -14.00
N ALA A 590 24.40 -27.35 -14.30
CA ALA A 590 25.02 -27.78 -15.54
C ALA A 590 24.27 -27.25 -16.78
N GLY A 591 25.02 -26.75 -17.78
CA GLY A 591 24.44 -26.17 -19.00
C GLY A 591 24.16 -24.66 -18.93
N THR A 592 24.41 -24.02 -17.78
CA THR A 592 24.25 -22.57 -17.62
C THR A 592 25.58 -21.85 -17.38
N LYS A 593 25.63 -20.57 -17.74
CA LYS A 593 26.73 -19.64 -17.44
C LYS A 593 26.20 -18.46 -16.66
N VAL A 594 26.98 -17.99 -15.69
CA VAL A 594 26.61 -16.87 -14.82
C VAL A 594 27.58 -15.72 -15.03
N SER A 595 27.04 -14.51 -15.11
CA SER A 595 27.77 -13.26 -14.92
C SER A 595 27.22 -12.57 -13.67
N ALA A 596 28.06 -11.85 -12.93
CA ALA A 596 27.69 -11.28 -11.64
C ALA A 596 28.15 -9.83 -11.51
N TRP A 597 27.38 -9.03 -10.76
CA TRP A 597 27.67 -7.65 -10.42
C TRP A 597 27.47 -7.40 -8.93
N LEU A 598 28.27 -6.48 -8.39
CA LEU A 598 28.12 -5.90 -7.06
C LEU A 598 27.91 -4.40 -7.22
N ASN A 599 26.76 -3.86 -6.77
CA ASN A 599 26.45 -2.43 -6.87
C ASN A 599 26.64 -1.86 -8.29
N GLY A 600 26.29 -2.65 -9.32
CA GLY A 600 26.47 -2.29 -10.73
C GLY A 600 27.88 -2.51 -11.29
N VAL A 601 28.87 -2.86 -10.46
CA VAL A 601 30.24 -3.14 -10.90
C VAL A 601 30.37 -4.62 -11.27
N PRO A 602 30.82 -4.97 -12.50
CA PRO A 602 31.01 -6.36 -12.90
C PRO A 602 32.05 -7.08 -12.03
N LEU A 603 31.74 -8.30 -11.61
CA LEU A 603 32.64 -9.12 -10.81
C LEU A 603 33.53 -10.00 -11.67
N LYS A 604 34.79 -10.16 -11.25
CA LYS A 604 35.75 -11.04 -11.91
C LYS A 604 35.52 -12.49 -11.48
N GLN A 605 35.30 -13.38 -12.46
CA GLN A 605 35.24 -14.81 -12.22
C GLN A 605 36.64 -15.36 -11.91
N VAL A 606 36.73 -16.18 -10.85
CA VAL A 606 37.89 -16.95 -10.41
C VAL A 606 37.50 -18.42 -10.26
N GLU A 607 38.47 -19.32 -10.07
CA GLU A 607 38.20 -20.77 -9.97
C GLU A 607 37.16 -21.11 -8.88
N ALA A 608 37.19 -20.39 -7.75
CA ALA A 608 36.30 -20.63 -6.63
C ALA A 608 34.92 -19.94 -6.73
N GLY A 609 34.69 -19.04 -7.70
CA GLY A 609 33.46 -18.23 -7.80
C GLY A 609 33.69 -16.83 -8.39
N PHE A 610 33.09 -15.80 -7.80
CA PHE A 610 33.29 -14.40 -8.16
C PHE A 610 33.95 -13.65 -7.00
N GLN A 611 35.11 -13.05 -7.25
CA GLN A 611 35.79 -12.24 -6.25
C GLN A 611 35.07 -10.89 -6.10
N LEU A 612 34.69 -10.53 -4.87
CA LEU A 612 34.18 -9.20 -4.58
C LEU A 612 35.36 -8.27 -4.29
N ASP A 613 35.29 -7.07 -4.86
CA ASP A 613 36.19 -5.97 -4.51
C ASP A 613 35.70 -5.31 -3.22
N CYS A 614 36.46 -5.44 -2.14
CA CYS A 614 36.14 -4.86 -0.84
C CYS A 614 36.07 -3.32 -0.88
N GLN A 615 36.67 -2.65 -1.86
CA GLN A 615 36.51 -1.20 -2.02
C GLN A 615 35.12 -0.82 -2.53
N SER A 616 34.49 -1.70 -3.30
CA SER A 616 33.15 -1.53 -3.87
C SER A 616 32.03 -1.97 -2.91
N VAL A 617 32.38 -2.49 -1.73
CA VAL A 617 31.44 -2.90 -0.68
C VAL A 617 31.11 -1.71 0.23
N TYR A 618 29.82 -1.45 0.42
CA TYR A 618 29.31 -0.57 1.46
C TYR A 618 29.22 -1.35 2.78
N GLY A 619 30.21 -1.15 3.66
CA GLY A 619 30.26 -1.85 4.94
C GLY A 619 29.21 -1.35 5.94
N ASN A 620 28.68 -2.28 6.72
CA ASN A 620 27.48 -2.12 7.53
C ASN A 620 26.29 -1.53 6.73
N ASP A 621 26.23 -1.73 5.42
CA ASP A 621 25.13 -1.22 4.59
C ASP A 621 24.67 -2.27 3.55
N ALA A 622 23.58 -1.95 2.87
CA ALA A 622 22.97 -2.75 1.82
C ALA A 622 23.82 -2.74 0.55
N ASN A 623 24.14 -3.93 0.04
CA ASN A 623 24.86 -4.13 -1.21
C ASN A 623 24.00 -4.94 -2.19
N LEU A 624 23.87 -4.46 -3.41
CA LEU A 624 23.12 -5.14 -4.48
C LEU A 624 24.00 -6.21 -5.12
N ILE A 625 23.52 -7.45 -5.14
CA ILE A 625 24.09 -8.54 -5.94
C ILE A 625 23.14 -8.81 -7.10
N VAL A 626 23.67 -8.82 -8.32
CA VAL A 626 22.94 -9.19 -9.54
C VAL A 626 23.63 -10.35 -10.22
N LEU A 627 22.85 -11.33 -10.67
CA LEU A 627 23.30 -12.48 -11.46
C LEU A 627 22.54 -12.50 -12.79
N GLN A 628 23.26 -12.62 -13.90
CA GLN A 628 22.70 -12.94 -15.21
C GLN A 628 23.03 -14.38 -15.53
N VAL A 629 22.00 -15.19 -15.81
CA VAL A 629 22.12 -16.58 -16.22
C VAL A 629 21.77 -16.73 -17.68
N THR A 630 22.67 -17.36 -18.43
CA THR A 630 22.50 -17.72 -19.85
C THR A 630 22.70 -19.23 -20.04
N GLY A 631 22.31 -19.75 -21.20
CA GLY A 631 22.30 -21.20 -21.46
C GLY A 631 20.99 -21.87 -21.03
N GLN A 632 20.98 -23.20 -20.91
CA GLN A 632 19.80 -23.97 -20.53
C GLN A 632 20.14 -24.97 -19.43
N ALA A 633 19.29 -25.03 -18.40
CA ALA A 633 19.26 -26.10 -17.40
C ALA A 633 17.97 -26.89 -17.54
N ASN A 634 17.98 -28.14 -17.05
CA ASN A 634 16.81 -29.01 -17.10
C ASN A 634 15.70 -28.54 -16.14
N ASP A 635 16.04 -28.27 -14.87
CA ASP A 635 15.05 -28.03 -13.80
C ASP A 635 15.14 -26.65 -13.14
N SER A 636 16.37 -26.15 -12.87
CA SER A 636 16.65 -24.88 -12.19
C SER A 636 17.96 -24.28 -12.69
N ASP A 637 18.06 -22.95 -12.72
CA ASP A 637 19.30 -22.23 -13.04
C ASP A 637 20.39 -22.42 -11.95
N PHE A 638 19.99 -22.74 -10.72
CA PHE A 638 20.88 -22.93 -9.57
C PHE A 638 20.67 -24.32 -8.95
N ALA A 639 21.74 -25.12 -8.87
CA ALA A 639 21.78 -26.43 -8.22
C ALA A 639 21.85 -26.31 -6.69
N SER A 640 22.36 -25.20 -6.18
CA SER A 640 22.33 -24.82 -4.76
C SER A 640 22.19 -23.31 -4.63
N ALA A 641 21.81 -22.83 -3.44
CA ALA A 641 21.74 -21.40 -3.17
C ALA A 641 23.10 -20.73 -3.45
N PRO A 642 23.12 -19.52 -4.04
CA PRO A 642 24.30 -18.67 -3.99
C PRO A 642 24.75 -18.43 -2.53
N GLN A 643 26.04 -18.25 -2.31
CA GLN A 643 26.64 -18.09 -0.98
C GLN A 643 27.69 -16.99 -1.01
N LEU A 644 27.70 -16.17 0.04
CA LEU A 644 28.77 -15.22 0.30
C LEU A 644 29.73 -15.83 1.33
N ILE A 645 31.02 -15.89 1.01
CA ILE A 645 32.05 -16.54 1.83
C ILE A 645 33.08 -15.50 2.26
N TYR A 646 33.30 -15.41 3.57
CA TYR A 646 34.34 -14.58 4.19
C TYR A 646 35.18 -15.43 5.16
N GLY A 647 36.40 -15.81 4.74
CA GLY A 647 37.24 -16.72 5.52
C GLY A 647 36.57 -18.09 5.69
N GLN A 648 36.22 -18.46 6.92
CA GLN A 648 35.46 -19.67 7.24
C GLN A 648 33.95 -19.43 7.38
N ILE A 649 33.51 -18.18 7.37
CA ILE A 649 32.10 -17.81 7.48
C ILE A 649 31.44 -17.96 6.12
N THR A 650 30.31 -18.64 6.08
CA THR A 650 29.47 -18.79 4.89
C THR A 650 28.08 -18.26 5.20
N LEU A 651 27.63 -17.30 4.41
CA LEU A 651 26.26 -16.79 4.42
C LEU A 651 25.49 -17.34 3.21
N PRO A 652 24.56 -18.29 3.41
CA PRO A 652 23.68 -18.76 2.35
C PRO A 652 22.72 -17.64 1.92
N LEU A 653 22.64 -17.36 0.63
CA LEU A 653 21.66 -16.45 0.04
C LEU A 653 20.42 -17.24 -0.42
N ALA A 654 19.97 -18.17 0.42
CA ALA A 654 18.81 -19.03 0.16
C ALA A 654 17.53 -18.33 0.61
N GLY A 655 16.59 -18.14 -0.30
CA GLY A 655 15.32 -17.47 -0.02
C GLY A 655 14.82 -16.65 -1.20
N ARG A 656 14.13 -15.55 -0.89
CA ARG A 656 13.49 -14.69 -1.90
C ARG A 656 14.49 -13.83 -2.65
N TRP A 657 14.43 -13.89 -3.97
CA TRP A 657 15.16 -13.05 -4.92
C TRP A 657 14.17 -12.39 -5.88
N GLN A 658 14.61 -11.31 -6.53
CA GLN A 658 13.89 -10.76 -7.68
C GLN A 658 14.40 -11.38 -8.97
N TYR A 659 13.48 -11.66 -9.90
CA TYR A 659 13.72 -12.34 -11.17
C TYR A 659 13.03 -11.63 -12.34
N ARG A 660 13.73 -11.57 -13.48
CA ARG A 660 13.21 -11.06 -14.74
C ARG A 660 13.91 -11.69 -15.95
N THR A 661 13.25 -11.74 -17.10
CA THR A 661 13.89 -12.06 -18.40
C THR A 661 14.11 -10.81 -19.26
N GLY A 662 15.16 -10.82 -20.07
CA GLY A 662 15.45 -9.75 -21.05
C GLY A 662 16.93 -9.50 -21.25
N GLU A 663 17.28 -8.64 -22.22
CA GLU A 663 18.68 -8.39 -22.63
C GLU A 663 19.18 -6.98 -22.27
N ASP A 664 18.46 -6.24 -21.44
CA ASP A 664 18.85 -4.88 -21.05
C ASP A 664 19.96 -4.91 -20.00
N SER A 665 21.14 -4.41 -20.38
CA SER A 665 22.30 -4.30 -19.49
C SER A 665 22.07 -3.43 -18.25
N ALA A 666 21.07 -2.53 -18.27
CA ALA A 666 20.72 -1.71 -17.11
C ALA A 666 20.22 -2.56 -15.92
N PHE A 667 19.80 -3.82 -16.16
CA PHE A 667 19.39 -4.75 -15.11
C PHE A 667 20.52 -5.13 -14.14
N ALA A 668 21.77 -4.89 -14.52
CA ALA A 668 22.94 -5.10 -13.67
C ALA A 668 23.01 -4.16 -12.45
N ASN A 669 22.19 -3.10 -12.39
CA ASN A 669 22.24 -2.12 -11.30
C ASN A 669 20.85 -1.61 -10.88
N MET A 670 20.81 -0.85 -9.79
CA MET A 670 19.71 0.05 -9.41
C MET A 670 20.21 1.51 -9.48
N PRO A 671 19.42 2.48 -9.98
CA PRO A 671 19.78 3.90 -10.00
C PRO A 671 19.93 4.51 -8.60
N LEU A 672 19.24 3.96 -7.59
CA LEU A 672 19.43 4.35 -6.19
C LEU A 672 20.33 3.35 -5.45
N PRO A 673 21.03 3.79 -4.38
CA PRO A 673 21.62 2.88 -3.41
C PRO A 673 20.64 1.78 -2.99
N ALA A 674 21.13 0.56 -2.83
CA ALA A 674 20.31 -0.62 -2.59
C ALA A 674 19.34 -0.48 -1.41
N LYS A 675 19.74 0.24 -0.35
CA LYS A 675 18.87 0.50 0.81
C LYS A 675 17.57 1.27 0.48
N PHE A 676 17.58 2.08 -0.58
CA PHE A 676 16.42 2.85 -1.03
C PHE A 676 15.68 2.16 -2.16
N GLY A 677 16.41 1.66 -3.17
CA GLY A 677 15.82 1.07 -4.37
C GLY A 677 15.31 -0.36 -4.20
N THR A 678 15.74 -1.07 -3.15
CA THR A 678 15.35 -2.48 -2.98
C THR A 678 14.03 -2.65 -2.28
N VAL A 679 13.33 -3.72 -2.65
CA VAL A 679 12.16 -4.22 -1.92
C VAL A 679 12.61 -5.03 -0.71
N THR A 680 11.81 -4.99 0.34
CA THR A 680 12.23 -5.48 1.66
C THR A 680 12.27 -7.00 1.77
N ASP A 681 11.67 -7.69 0.81
CA ASP A 681 11.58 -9.14 0.76
C ASP A 681 12.79 -9.84 0.14
N ILE A 682 13.79 -9.13 -0.38
CA ILE A 682 15.00 -9.71 -0.99
C ILE A 682 16.30 -9.38 -0.24
N VAL A 683 16.20 -9.05 1.05
CA VAL A 683 17.33 -8.64 1.89
C VAL A 683 17.85 -9.80 2.73
N PHE A 684 19.15 -10.09 2.62
CA PHE A 684 19.90 -11.07 3.37
C PHE A 684 20.83 -10.40 4.39
N GLN A 685 20.97 -11.00 5.57
CA GLN A 685 21.83 -10.51 6.64
C GLN A 685 22.68 -11.66 7.23
N PRO A 686 23.94 -11.42 7.62
CA PRO A 686 24.85 -12.42 8.19
C PRO A 686 24.44 -12.98 9.54
#